data_AF-A0A8H3HUG4-F1
#
_entry.id   AF-A0A8H3HUG4-F1
#
_cell.length_a   1.000
_cell.length_b   1.000
_cell.length_c   1.000
_cell.angle_alpha   90.00
_cell.angle_beta   90.00
_cell.angle_gamma   90.00
#
_symmetry.space_group_name_H-M   'P 1'
#
loop_
_entity.id
_entity.type
_entity.pdbx_description
1 polymer ?
#
loop_
_entity_poly.entity_id
_entity_poly.type
_entity_poly.pdbx_seq_one_letter_code
_entity_poly.pdbx_strand_id
1 'polypeptide(L)'
;MAVQSPTSPRLANATRFLGEAFDIIYPCPETKESAIVLIARAERVLATIDPIVHRAQPNELNHEIGQLNTAAAEIKTVMQRIAGKPFVRRLIDQAHDQRDIEVVNLKLTDILRVFHVVSESDIAHDLSISEGARRNDQYHIEQKMGMLQSDDHALCQEFNISSPSTALNAVRELQFMLIGLTPQDSPRVRHFLEHSMKVFRGRAGSSTSTSSDSVPSMYSQTSFAPTTSSRLPAPPRSPRWVISEGDIQIDENAPLGRGGFGTVFKGKWNGATVAVKRLVKDASAETLLREVELWQGLRHPHVVQFFGASPKYSPNAFIVSQYLANGNALMYLKRNPRVDRAKLSRETAVGMEYLHSMGIIHGDLKAANVLITDTGSAALADFGLSEVKQDSSSRAHVTDNVSGSPRYLSPERWRGVLNKASDVYAWAMTTLEIFTELPPFGYINGIDIIYHLVVREKQRPDRPEPEIGLARGLTDDIWFLITKAWDQDPQMRPTFKQLSLLFPQDANVEPMIDDLQAQFASMIPNTASGASISISQSSIPSMTPVATTAPLQLPRRQPNNVNQTIESAEIEILPPPSYDVAAGTPSAANLTFPASVSNSFNTTLSSAVGPVTPPPPNRAGWYPPEKGRPFSHPVPPIQEASGSSSYAGPSAGRAASPPNTAPIPTYPRVVNPTPSPHSPAGPSSVYPPTNSEQYIEVPANHAPPAQTSPIQPSPTQPHTPPHSPPRRQMTKKDKRSSVAPAPLPTALSVSQSLMTAVNGTDQAEIRRLVQEVINLAEDESQARKLVEAGAIPHLITQFKKLSPNGDGINHVILALGLLSHDLLSANSIVRTGTAGQLMEISKAARVDHVRACSAWCLGRMIQSDDIAAKFIADGLPELLINWLSTSDNKDTRRCCAWTLGTLARTDALAGKLVQVGVIPALASHLAKTAIPDAESEDLCVALFGVGRLARTIKFSKALAGAGSVEPMVRTLNQTLDPDVLNWAARAVGCHMRPNSSDMAKILLREGAADGLAKLPRSIPPHETDALGSFAFAIARFSCAEWGSTTRKALVQAGVVDALLSALRAASAIPTTNPQVHAELAFAVSFLGDVGGSAIRKEIQDAGGIEILKQVARQGPPDVRKACETAITTITGNVFTRSSASTKTALTHDWTGGCPEYPIIHPDFEDWQ
;
A
#
# COMPACT_ATOMS: atom_id res chain seq x y z
N MET A 1 -26.31 2.56 -44.26
CA MET A 1 -27.74 2.35 -43.91
C MET A 1 -28.58 3.02 -45.00
N ALA A 2 -29.80 2.57 -45.27
CA ALA A 2 -30.70 3.31 -46.17
C ALA A 2 -31.46 4.34 -45.35
N VAL A 3 -31.19 5.63 -45.58
CA VAL A 3 -31.84 6.73 -44.84
C VAL A 3 -33.33 6.76 -45.21
N GLN A 4 -34.21 6.57 -44.23
CA GLN A 4 -35.63 6.76 -44.44
C GLN A 4 -35.88 8.22 -44.83
N SER A 5 -36.55 8.44 -45.96
CA SER A 5 -36.89 9.79 -46.40
C SER A 5 -37.81 10.44 -45.38
N PRO A 6 -37.52 11.68 -44.90
CA PRO A 6 -38.32 12.33 -43.87
C PRO A 6 -39.76 12.50 -44.33
N THR A 7 -40.71 12.29 -43.41
CA THR A 7 -42.13 12.46 -43.68
C THR A 7 -42.50 13.93 -43.93
N SER A 8 -41.72 14.88 -43.42
CA SER A 8 -41.84 16.30 -43.74
C SER A 8 -40.90 16.72 -44.88
N PRO A 9 -41.39 17.22 -46.03
CA PRO A 9 -40.54 17.69 -47.11
C PRO A 9 -39.68 18.91 -46.73
N ARG A 10 -39.97 19.56 -45.59
CA ARG A 10 -39.21 20.69 -45.02
C ARG A 10 -37.82 20.27 -44.50
N LEU A 11 -37.60 18.97 -44.26
CA LEU A 11 -36.32 18.42 -43.78
C LEU A 11 -35.46 17.76 -44.87
N ALA A 12 -35.98 17.61 -46.10
CA ALA A 12 -35.33 16.88 -47.18
C ALA A 12 -33.93 17.42 -47.56
N ASN A 13 -33.69 18.73 -47.41
CA ASN A 13 -32.37 19.33 -47.66
C ASN A 13 -31.32 18.89 -46.63
N ALA A 14 -31.65 18.88 -45.33
CA ALA A 14 -30.76 18.39 -44.28
C ALA A 14 -30.41 16.91 -44.50
N THR A 15 -31.41 16.07 -44.79
CA THR A 15 -31.21 14.65 -45.12
C THR A 15 -30.28 14.47 -46.33
N ARG A 16 -30.47 15.25 -47.40
CA ARG A 16 -29.59 15.20 -48.58
C ARG A 16 -28.15 15.61 -48.24
N PHE A 17 -27.95 16.68 -47.47
CA PHE A 17 -26.61 17.13 -47.10
C PHE A 17 -25.86 16.11 -46.22
N LEU A 18 -26.55 15.37 -45.35
CA LEU A 18 -25.93 14.29 -44.56
C LEU A 18 -25.56 13.07 -45.41
N GLY A 19 -26.42 12.64 -46.34
CA GLY A 19 -26.09 11.58 -47.29
C GLY A 19 -24.86 11.94 -48.13
N GLU A 20 -24.84 13.16 -48.69
CA GLU A 20 -23.68 13.69 -49.41
C GLU A 20 -22.43 13.78 -48.51
N ALA A 21 -22.56 14.10 -47.21
CA ALA A 21 -21.43 14.10 -46.27
C ALA A 21 -20.89 12.70 -45.98
N PHE A 22 -21.77 11.69 -45.90
CA PHE A 22 -21.40 10.29 -45.69
C PHE A 22 -20.59 9.75 -46.87
N ASP A 23 -21.08 9.92 -48.10
CA ASP A 23 -20.40 9.46 -49.32
C ASP A 23 -19.01 10.09 -49.48
N ILE A 24 -18.84 11.33 -49.03
CA ILE A 24 -17.57 12.08 -49.10
C ILE A 24 -16.52 11.56 -48.10
N ILE A 25 -16.93 11.15 -46.90
CA ILE A 25 -15.98 10.68 -45.87
C ILE A 25 -15.82 9.14 -45.84
N TYR A 26 -16.77 8.38 -46.37
CA TYR A 26 -16.70 6.91 -46.43
C TYR A 26 -15.39 6.33 -47.02
N PRO A 27 -14.76 6.90 -48.07
CA PRO A 27 -13.49 6.39 -48.59
C PRO A 27 -12.24 6.84 -47.79
N CYS A 28 -12.37 7.64 -46.73
CA CYS A 28 -11.26 8.15 -45.91
C CYS A 28 -11.12 7.36 -44.60
N PRO A 29 -10.13 6.45 -44.44
CA PRO A 29 -10.11 5.53 -43.31
C PRO A 29 -9.52 6.08 -42.00
N GLU A 30 -8.65 7.10 -42.01
CA GLU A 30 -7.91 7.53 -40.81
C GLU A 30 -8.62 8.58 -39.94
N THR A 31 -9.81 9.05 -40.34
CA THR A 31 -10.65 10.02 -39.59
C THR A 31 -12.12 9.60 -39.64
N LYS A 32 -12.34 8.29 -39.67
CA LYS A 32 -13.61 7.68 -40.08
C LYS A 32 -14.61 7.57 -38.94
N GLU A 33 -14.16 7.40 -37.70
CA GLU A 33 -15.08 7.12 -36.60
C GLU A 33 -15.79 8.38 -36.11
N SER A 34 -15.06 9.46 -35.81
CA SER A 34 -15.66 10.73 -35.32
C SER A 34 -16.59 11.35 -36.36
N ALA A 35 -16.25 11.22 -37.64
CA ALA A 35 -17.08 11.68 -38.75
C ALA A 35 -18.38 10.86 -38.90
N ILE A 36 -18.30 9.52 -38.86
CA ILE A 36 -19.50 8.67 -38.94
C ILE A 36 -20.37 8.84 -37.69
N VAL A 37 -19.79 8.98 -36.50
CA VAL A 37 -20.53 9.25 -35.25
C VAL A 37 -21.26 10.60 -35.32
N LEU A 38 -20.62 11.66 -35.84
CA LEU A 38 -21.27 12.95 -36.03
C LEU A 38 -22.45 12.86 -37.03
N ILE A 39 -22.26 12.19 -38.16
CA ILE A 39 -23.33 12.01 -39.17
C ILE A 39 -24.47 11.16 -38.62
N ALA A 40 -24.18 10.02 -38.00
CA ALA A 40 -25.19 9.14 -37.38
C ALA A 40 -25.90 9.80 -36.18
N ARG A 41 -25.27 10.78 -35.52
CA ARG A 41 -25.94 11.64 -34.53
C ARG A 41 -26.90 12.61 -35.23
N ALA A 42 -26.45 13.31 -36.28
CA ALA A 42 -27.30 14.23 -37.04
C ALA A 42 -28.51 13.54 -37.70
N GLU A 43 -28.36 12.29 -38.16
CA GLU A 43 -29.48 11.46 -38.65
C GLU A 43 -30.48 11.12 -37.55
N ARG A 44 -30.01 10.74 -36.34
CA ARG A 44 -30.88 10.51 -35.18
C ARG A 44 -31.62 11.78 -34.73
N VAL A 45 -30.96 12.93 -34.75
CA VAL A 45 -31.57 14.25 -34.50
C VAL A 45 -32.73 14.51 -35.48
N LEU A 46 -32.50 14.31 -36.79
CA LEU A 46 -33.54 14.46 -37.82
C LEU A 46 -34.71 13.49 -37.62
N ALA A 47 -34.43 12.20 -37.40
CA ALA A 47 -35.47 11.18 -37.18
C ALA A 47 -36.34 11.46 -35.93
N THR A 48 -35.75 12.08 -34.91
CA THR A 48 -36.45 12.45 -33.66
C THR A 48 -37.34 13.68 -33.85
N ILE A 49 -36.95 14.61 -34.72
CA ILE A 49 -37.63 15.90 -34.94
C ILE A 49 -38.65 15.86 -36.09
N ASP A 50 -38.48 14.99 -37.10
CA ASP A 50 -39.38 14.87 -38.26
C ASP A 50 -40.87 14.69 -37.89
N PRO A 51 -41.27 13.83 -36.93
CA PRO A 51 -42.67 13.70 -36.53
C PRO A 51 -43.27 14.96 -35.88
N ILE A 52 -42.44 15.84 -35.32
CA ILE A 52 -42.84 17.14 -34.75
C ILE A 52 -43.00 18.16 -35.88
N VAL A 53 -42.00 18.24 -36.77
CA VAL A 53 -41.97 19.16 -37.92
C VAL A 53 -43.01 18.82 -39.00
N HIS A 54 -43.45 17.56 -39.10
CA HIS A 54 -44.58 17.16 -39.95
C HIS A 54 -45.94 17.63 -39.40
N ARG A 55 -46.09 17.78 -38.07
CA ARG A 55 -47.35 18.16 -37.41
C ARG A 55 -47.50 19.67 -37.17
N ALA A 56 -46.39 20.42 -37.17
CA ALA A 56 -46.39 21.86 -36.98
C ALA A 56 -46.97 22.63 -38.18
N GLN A 57 -47.52 23.83 -37.94
CA GLN A 57 -48.05 24.65 -39.03
C GLN A 57 -46.96 25.04 -40.05
N PRO A 58 -47.30 25.34 -41.32
CA PRO A 58 -46.31 25.64 -42.36
C PRO A 58 -45.34 26.79 -42.05
N ASN A 59 -45.78 27.73 -41.20
CA ASN A 59 -45.00 28.90 -40.82
C ASN A 59 -44.22 28.74 -39.49
N GLU A 60 -44.61 27.78 -38.65
CA GLU A 60 -43.98 27.51 -37.34
C GLU A 60 -42.70 26.68 -37.49
N LEU A 61 -41.78 26.76 -36.52
CA LEU A 61 -40.50 26.04 -36.47
C LEU A 61 -39.53 26.32 -37.64
N ASN A 62 -39.81 27.31 -38.51
CA ASN A 62 -39.00 27.61 -39.69
C ASN A 62 -37.59 28.12 -39.36
N HIS A 63 -37.39 28.76 -38.20
CA HIS A 63 -36.06 29.24 -37.80
C HIS A 63 -35.17 28.07 -37.38
N GLU A 64 -35.73 27.15 -36.61
CA GLU A 64 -35.13 25.96 -36.03
C GLU A 64 -34.84 24.91 -37.11
N ILE A 65 -35.79 24.71 -38.05
CA ILE A 65 -35.59 23.94 -39.28
C ILE A 65 -34.48 24.58 -40.14
N GLY A 66 -34.43 25.92 -40.22
CA GLY A 66 -33.37 26.65 -40.92
C GLY A 66 -31.99 26.41 -40.29
N GLN A 67 -31.88 26.43 -38.96
CA GLN A 67 -30.67 26.09 -38.22
C GLN A 67 -30.22 24.65 -38.49
N LEU A 68 -31.15 23.68 -38.47
CA LEU A 68 -30.82 22.26 -38.71
C LEU A 68 -30.38 21.98 -40.16
N ASN A 69 -31.01 22.63 -41.15
CA ASN A 69 -30.53 22.59 -42.54
C ASN A 69 -29.14 23.24 -42.70
N THR A 70 -28.87 24.32 -41.97
CA THR A 70 -27.56 24.99 -41.97
C THR A 70 -26.49 24.10 -41.34
N ALA A 71 -26.77 23.49 -40.18
CA ALA A 71 -25.87 22.56 -39.52
C ALA A 71 -25.54 21.35 -40.42
N ALA A 72 -26.53 20.75 -41.10
CA ALA A 72 -26.28 19.66 -42.03
C ALA A 72 -25.38 20.08 -43.23
N ALA A 73 -25.55 21.29 -43.76
CA ALA A 73 -24.68 21.84 -44.80
C ALA A 73 -23.26 22.12 -44.30
N GLU A 74 -23.11 22.56 -43.04
CA GLU A 74 -21.81 22.70 -42.37
C GLU A 74 -21.12 21.33 -42.18
N ILE A 75 -21.83 20.28 -41.74
CA ILE A 75 -21.27 18.91 -41.64
C ILE A 75 -20.68 18.49 -42.97
N LYS A 76 -21.44 18.62 -44.06
CA LYS A 76 -20.94 18.31 -45.42
C LYS A 76 -19.68 19.12 -45.76
N THR A 77 -19.67 20.42 -45.44
CA THR A 77 -18.53 21.32 -45.73
C THR A 77 -17.28 20.93 -44.94
N VAL A 78 -17.43 20.48 -43.68
CA VAL A 78 -16.35 19.94 -42.86
C VAL A 78 -15.84 18.62 -43.44
N MET A 79 -16.72 17.69 -43.80
CA MET A 79 -16.30 16.41 -44.42
C MET A 79 -15.58 16.61 -45.76
N GLN A 80 -16.01 17.57 -46.59
CA GLN A 80 -15.29 17.97 -47.81
C GLN A 80 -13.89 18.50 -47.51
N ARG A 81 -13.74 19.33 -46.47
CA ARG A 81 -12.46 19.88 -46.03
C ARG A 81 -11.50 18.80 -45.52
N ILE A 82 -11.99 17.81 -44.79
CA ILE A 82 -11.19 16.72 -44.23
C ILE A 82 -10.80 15.72 -45.33
N ALA A 83 -11.76 15.24 -46.12
CA ALA A 83 -11.51 14.28 -47.20
C ALA A 83 -10.56 14.82 -48.28
N GLY A 84 -10.61 16.14 -48.57
CA GLY A 84 -9.76 16.80 -49.55
C GLY A 84 -8.29 17.00 -49.14
N LYS A 85 -7.91 16.73 -47.88
CA LYS A 85 -6.52 16.83 -47.40
C LYS A 85 -5.76 15.52 -47.64
N PRO A 86 -4.50 15.54 -48.11
CA PRO A 86 -3.64 14.34 -48.08
C PRO A 86 -3.35 13.91 -46.64
N PHE A 87 -3.07 12.63 -46.40
CA PHE A 87 -2.88 12.03 -45.07
C PHE A 87 -1.93 12.84 -44.16
N VAL A 88 -0.79 13.27 -44.71
CA VAL A 88 0.24 14.04 -43.99
C VAL A 88 -0.30 15.39 -43.49
N ARG A 89 -1.20 16.02 -44.26
CA ARG A 89 -1.86 17.27 -43.87
C ARG A 89 -2.94 17.01 -42.82
N ARG A 90 -3.69 15.90 -42.91
CA ARG A 90 -4.63 15.47 -41.85
C ARG A 90 -3.91 15.21 -40.52
N LEU A 91 -2.71 14.63 -40.55
CA LEU A 91 -1.88 14.34 -39.38
C LEU A 91 -1.32 15.60 -38.69
N ILE A 92 -1.20 16.73 -39.40
CA ILE A 92 -0.81 18.04 -38.83
C ILE A 92 -2.04 18.84 -38.42
N ASP A 93 -3.05 18.93 -39.28
CA ASP A 93 -4.28 19.67 -39.02
C ASP A 93 -5.27 18.93 -38.10
N GLN A 94 -4.92 17.75 -37.58
CA GLN A 94 -5.81 16.88 -36.81
C GLN A 94 -6.55 17.64 -35.68
N ALA A 95 -5.84 18.49 -34.96
CA ALA A 95 -6.41 19.31 -33.88
C ALA A 95 -7.30 20.47 -34.37
N HIS A 96 -7.25 20.84 -35.65
CA HIS A 96 -8.18 21.77 -36.29
C HIS A 96 -9.39 21.04 -36.88
N ASP A 97 -9.17 19.93 -37.59
CA ASP A 97 -10.24 19.12 -38.18
C ASP A 97 -11.17 18.55 -37.09
N GLN A 98 -10.60 18.15 -35.96
CA GLN A 98 -11.37 17.73 -34.79
C GLN A 98 -12.18 18.88 -34.15
N ARG A 99 -11.65 20.11 -34.09
CA ARG A 99 -12.41 21.28 -33.63
C ARG A 99 -13.55 21.63 -34.58
N ASP A 100 -13.34 21.49 -35.88
CA ASP A 100 -14.38 21.72 -36.89
C ASP A 100 -15.53 20.71 -36.74
N ILE A 101 -15.22 19.44 -36.43
CA ILE A 101 -16.20 18.40 -36.06
C ILE A 101 -16.93 18.78 -34.75
N GLU A 102 -16.20 19.13 -33.70
CA GLU A 102 -16.76 19.47 -32.37
C GLU A 102 -17.68 20.70 -32.39
N VAL A 103 -17.32 21.76 -33.13
CA VAL A 103 -18.15 22.96 -33.29
C VAL A 103 -19.52 22.64 -33.86
N VAL A 104 -19.61 21.72 -34.83
CA VAL A 104 -20.89 21.33 -35.43
C VAL A 104 -21.63 20.31 -34.56
N ASN A 105 -20.91 19.43 -33.83
CA ASN A 105 -21.50 18.53 -32.84
C ASN A 105 -22.18 19.28 -31.67
N LEU A 106 -21.61 20.43 -31.26
CA LEU A 106 -22.24 21.33 -30.29
C LEU A 106 -23.51 21.99 -30.87
N LYS A 107 -23.48 22.48 -32.11
CA LYS A 107 -24.69 23.05 -32.77
C LYS A 107 -25.86 22.05 -32.82
N LEU A 108 -25.60 20.77 -33.11
CA LEU A 108 -26.64 19.72 -33.04
C LEU A 108 -27.20 19.55 -31.62
N THR A 109 -26.37 19.72 -30.60
CA THR A 109 -26.76 19.60 -29.18
C THR A 109 -27.68 20.75 -28.76
N ASP A 110 -27.36 21.97 -29.18
CA ASP A 110 -28.21 23.13 -28.88
C ASP A 110 -29.55 23.08 -29.64
N ILE A 111 -29.56 22.56 -30.87
CA ILE A 111 -30.82 22.27 -31.61
C ILE A 111 -31.67 21.26 -30.84
N LEU A 112 -31.11 20.15 -30.37
CA LEU A 112 -31.86 19.15 -29.57
C LEU A 112 -32.49 19.77 -28.31
N ARG A 113 -31.77 20.66 -27.63
CA ARG A 113 -32.27 21.38 -26.45
C ARG A 113 -33.45 22.30 -26.78
N VAL A 114 -33.42 23.02 -27.90
CA VAL A 114 -34.51 23.90 -28.35
C VAL A 114 -35.79 23.12 -28.66
N PHE A 115 -35.69 21.93 -29.25
CA PHE A 115 -36.85 21.08 -29.50
C PHE A 115 -37.33 20.27 -28.26
N HIS A 116 -36.58 20.27 -27.16
CA HIS A 116 -36.88 19.58 -25.89
C HIS A 116 -37.16 18.05 -26.01
N VAL A 117 -36.71 17.38 -27.08
CA VAL A 117 -37.07 15.96 -27.35
C VAL A 117 -36.13 14.93 -26.69
N VAL A 118 -35.03 15.38 -26.08
CA VAL A 118 -33.90 14.52 -25.65
C VAL A 118 -33.40 14.99 -24.28
N SER A 119 -33.05 14.07 -23.37
CA SER A 119 -32.60 14.45 -22.01
C SER A 119 -31.13 14.87 -21.97
N GLU A 120 -30.74 15.64 -20.94
CA GLU A 120 -29.32 15.96 -20.70
C GLU A 120 -28.46 14.70 -20.46
N SER A 121 -29.04 13.62 -19.95
CA SER A 121 -28.40 12.30 -19.86
C SER A 121 -28.11 11.67 -21.23
N ASP A 122 -29.05 11.74 -22.18
CA ASP A 122 -28.85 11.24 -23.54
C ASP A 122 -27.83 12.10 -24.31
N ILE A 123 -27.86 13.43 -24.09
CA ILE A 123 -26.88 14.38 -24.62
C ILE A 123 -25.47 14.04 -24.10
N ALA A 124 -25.32 13.81 -22.80
CA ALA A 124 -24.04 13.42 -22.19
C ALA A 124 -23.54 12.06 -22.74
N HIS A 125 -24.44 11.11 -22.95
CA HIS A 125 -24.12 9.80 -23.53
C HIS A 125 -23.62 9.92 -25.00
N ASP A 126 -24.31 10.70 -25.84
CA ASP A 126 -23.89 10.97 -27.23
C ASP A 126 -22.53 11.70 -27.31
N LEU A 127 -22.28 12.64 -26.39
CA LEU A 127 -20.99 13.32 -26.28
C LEU A 127 -19.88 12.38 -25.81
N SER A 128 -20.20 11.42 -24.92
CA SER A 128 -19.27 10.36 -24.51
C SER A 128 -18.89 9.42 -25.67
N ILE A 129 -19.85 9.04 -26.51
CA ILE A 129 -19.58 8.26 -27.74
C ILE A 129 -18.71 9.07 -28.72
N SER A 130 -18.97 10.37 -28.87
CA SER A 130 -18.17 11.28 -29.70
C SER A 130 -16.71 11.36 -29.23
N GLU A 131 -16.50 11.47 -27.91
CA GLU A 131 -15.18 11.49 -27.27
C GLU A 131 -14.47 10.12 -27.36
N GLY A 132 -15.22 9.01 -27.38
CA GLY A 132 -14.69 7.67 -27.67
C GLY A 132 -14.13 7.56 -29.09
N ALA A 133 -14.92 7.94 -30.09
CA ALA A 133 -14.51 7.92 -31.50
C ALA A 133 -13.26 8.79 -31.77
N ARG A 134 -13.18 9.97 -31.12
CA ARG A 134 -12.01 10.87 -31.19
C ARG A 134 -10.71 10.18 -30.73
N ARG A 135 -10.78 9.30 -29.73
CA ARG A 135 -9.64 8.53 -29.21
C ARG A 135 -9.25 7.40 -30.15
N ASN A 136 -10.21 6.79 -30.85
CA ASN A 136 -9.94 5.76 -31.84
C ASN A 136 -9.30 6.34 -33.12
N ASP A 137 -9.80 7.46 -33.65
CA ASP A 137 -9.14 8.15 -34.79
C ASP A 137 -7.69 8.58 -34.43
N GLN A 138 -7.47 9.11 -33.22
CA GLN A 138 -6.10 9.37 -32.70
C GLN A 138 -5.23 8.10 -32.71
N TYR A 139 -5.76 6.98 -32.23
CA TYR A 139 -5.04 5.71 -32.21
C TYR A 139 -4.72 5.21 -33.63
N HIS A 140 -5.65 5.27 -34.57
CA HIS A 140 -5.43 4.86 -35.96
C HIS A 140 -4.39 5.75 -36.68
N ILE A 141 -4.42 7.06 -36.44
CA ILE A 141 -3.40 7.99 -36.96
C ILE A 141 -2.02 7.66 -36.37
N GLU A 142 -1.92 7.37 -35.07
CA GLU A 142 -0.65 6.95 -34.45
C GLU A 142 -0.15 5.59 -34.95
N GLN A 143 -1.03 4.60 -35.16
CA GLN A 143 -0.64 3.31 -35.75
C GLN A 143 -0.15 3.48 -37.20
N LYS A 144 -0.87 4.22 -38.06
CA LYS A 144 -0.43 4.44 -39.45
C LYS A 144 0.88 5.23 -39.50
N MET A 145 1.05 6.25 -38.65
CA MET A 145 2.32 6.97 -38.52
C MET A 145 3.47 6.03 -38.08
N GLY A 146 3.23 5.15 -37.11
CA GLY A 146 4.22 4.15 -36.66
C GLY A 146 4.60 3.15 -37.74
N MET A 147 3.63 2.64 -38.50
CA MET A 147 3.87 1.76 -39.65
C MET A 147 4.73 2.46 -40.71
N LEU A 148 4.39 3.70 -41.08
CA LEU A 148 5.13 4.49 -42.07
C LEU A 148 6.52 4.93 -41.58
N GLN A 149 6.80 4.92 -40.26
CA GLN A 149 8.16 5.07 -39.70
C GLN A 149 8.99 3.77 -39.72
N SER A 150 8.36 2.63 -40.01
CA SER A 150 9.00 1.31 -40.02
C SER A 150 9.26 0.75 -41.43
N ASP A 151 8.65 1.34 -42.46
CA ASP A 151 8.76 0.92 -43.86
C ASP A 151 8.94 2.12 -44.80
N ASP A 152 10.20 2.42 -45.16
CA ASP A 152 10.60 3.43 -46.14
C ASP A 152 9.94 3.23 -47.53
N HIS A 153 9.51 2.02 -47.89
CA HIS A 153 8.85 1.74 -49.17
C HIS A 153 7.38 2.15 -49.11
N ALA A 154 6.64 1.70 -48.09
CA ALA A 154 5.27 2.15 -47.84
C ALA A 154 5.19 3.68 -47.66
N LEU A 155 6.14 4.28 -46.93
CA LEU A 155 6.27 5.73 -46.77
C LEU A 155 6.42 6.46 -48.11
N CYS A 156 7.26 5.96 -49.02
CA CYS A 156 7.39 6.54 -50.36
C CYS A 156 6.17 6.29 -51.25
N GLN A 157 5.41 5.21 -51.06
CA GLN A 157 4.15 4.98 -51.78
C GLN A 157 3.05 5.96 -51.32
N GLU A 158 2.87 6.14 -50.01
CA GLU A 158 1.91 7.09 -49.42
C GLU A 158 2.15 8.54 -49.87
N PHE A 159 3.42 8.91 -50.07
CA PHE A 159 3.84 10.23 -50.59
C PHE A 159 4.02 10.27 -52.13
N ASN A 160 3.70 9.19 -52.86
CA ASN A 160 3.84 9.07 -54.32
C ASN A 160 5.25 9.43 -54.87
N ILE A 161 6.31 9.02 -54.17
CA ILE A 161 7.70 9.31 -54.50
C ILE A 161 8.22 8.31 -55.55
N SER A 162 7.99 8.64 -56.82
CA SER A 162 8.36 7.83 -57.99
C SER A 162 9.67 8.24 -58.67
N SER A 163 10.23 9.40 -58.33
CA SER A 163 11.48 9.93 -58.88
C SER A 163 12.29 10.79 -57.90
N PRO A 164 13.61 11.00 -58.11
CA PRO A 164 14.41 11.93 -57.30
C PRO A 164 13.86 13.36 -57.27
N SER A 165 13.25 13.82 -58.37
CA SER A 165 12.58 15.12 -58.47
C SER A 165 11.36 15.22 -57.54
N THR A 166 10.52 14.19 -57.50
CA THR A 166 9.39 14.13 -56.54
C THR A 166 9.87 14.04 -55.10
N ALA A 167 10.96 13.31 -54.83
CA ALA A 167 11.56 13.23 -53.50
C ALA A 167 12.04 14.60 -53.00
N LEU A 168 12.74 15.37 -53.85
CA LEU A 168 13.25 16.70 -53.49
C LEU A 168 12.12 17.71 -53.25
N ASN A 169 11.01 17.62 -53.99
CA ASN A 169 9.84 18.47 -53.75
C ASN A 169 9.13 18.12 -52.44
N ALA A 170 8.90 16.83 -52.15
CA ALA A 170 8.32 16.39 -50.88
C ALA A 170 9.18 16.80 -49.66
N VAL A 171 10.51 16.78 -49.80
CA VAL A 171 11.44 17.30 -48.77
C VAL A 171 11.23 18.79 -48.52
N ARG A 172 10.97 19.60 -49.55
CA ARG A 172 10.71 21.05 -49.41
C ARG A 172 9.38 21.32 -48.73
N GLU A 173 8.32 20.60 -49.11
CA GLU A 173 7.00 20.72 -48.48
C GLU A 173 7.03 20.29 -47.01
N LEU A 174 7.66 19.15 -46.70
CA LEU A 174 7.87 18.69 -45.33
C LEU A 174 8.71 19.69 -44.51
N GLN A 175 9.74 20.32 -45.11
CA GLN A 175 10.55 21.32 -44.43
C GLN A 175 9.76 22.60 -44.12
N PHE A 176 8.87 23.03 -45.01
CA PHE A 176 7.97 24.16 -44.74
C PHE A 176 6.94 23.82 -43.65
N MET A 177 6.38 22.60 -43.69
CA MET A 177 5.48 22.11 -42.64
C MET A 177 6.17 22.00 -41.27
N LEU A 178 7.42 21.54 -41.22
CA LEU A 178 8.24 21.45 -40.00
C LEU A 178 8.50 22.82 -39.37
N ILE A 179 8.76 23.85 -40.20
CA ILE A 179 8.93 25.25 -39.76
C ILE A 179 7.60 25.83 -39.23
N GLY A 180 6.47 25.37 -39.74
CA GLY A 180 5.13 25.75 -39.27
C GLY A 180 4.71 25.14 -37.92
N LEU A 181 5.43 24.14 -37.40
CA LEU A 181 5.10 23.50 -36.13
C LEU A 181 5.50 24.36 -34.93
N THR A 182 4.51 24.73 -34.12
CA THR A 182 4.67 25.46 -32.86
C THR A 182 5.33 24.59 -31.77
N PRO A 183 5.73 25.17 -30.62
CA PRO A 183 6.18 24.40 -29.46
C PRO A 183 5.11 23.51 -28.80
N GLN A 184 3.82 23.69 -29.15
CA GLN A 184 2.73 22.86 -28.59
C GLN A 184 2.38 21.65 -29.48
N ASP A 185 2.84 21.62 -30.73
CA ASP A 185 2.57 20.52 -31.65
C ASP A 185 3.38 19.26 -31.30
N SER A 186 2.74 18.11 -31.47
CA SER A 186 3.22 16.81 -30.96
C SER A 186 4.68 16.51 -31.35
N PRO A 187 5.57 16.23 -30.37
CA PRO A 187 6.95 15.82 -30.66
C PRO A 187 7.06 14.59 -31.57
N ARG A 188 6.04 13.71 -31.57
CA ARG A 188 5.97 12.55 -32.48
C ARG A 188 5.71 12.95 -33.93
N VAL A 189 4.88 13.97 -34.16
CA VAL A 189 4.63 14.54 -35.49
C VAL A 189 5.90 15.22 -36.01
N ARG A 190 6.58 16.03 -35.18
CA ARG A 190 7.88 16.63 -35.51
C ARG A 190 8.90 15.56 -35.94
N HIS A 191 9.06 14.50 -35.15
CA HIS A 191 9.92 13.36 -35.46
C HIS A 191 9.51 12.60 -36.74
N PHE A 192 8.21 12.47 -37.03
CA PHE A 192 7.72 11.84 -38.26
C PHE A 192 8.10 12.63 -39.52
N LEU A 193 7.93 13.95 -39.51
CA LEU A 193 8.32 14.81 -40.63
C LEU A 193 9.84 14.78 -40.84
N GLU A 194 10.62 14.87 -39.76
CA GLU A 194 12.10 14.79 -39.79
C GLU A 194 12.60 13.44 -40.33
N HIS A 195 12.00 12.33 -39.90
CA HIS A 195 12.28 10.99 -40.41
C HIS A 195 11.96 10.90 -41.92
N SER A 196 10.77 11.34 -42.33
CA SER A 196 10.33 11.31 -43.73
C SER A 196 11.23 12.14 -44.64
N MET A 197 11.63 13.33 -44.19
CA MET A 197 12.63 14.17 -44.88
C MET A 197 13.98 13.47 -45.04
N LYS A 198 14.42 12.68 -44.05
CA LYS A 198 15.67 11.92 -44.13
C LYS A 198 15.61 10.82 -45.20
N VAL A 199 14.51 10.04 -45.22
CA VAL A 199 14.29 8.98 -46.23
C VAL A 199 14.26 9.57 -47.65
N PHE A 200 13.49 10.65 -47.85
CA PHE A 200 13.35 11.25 -49.18
C PHE A 200 14.62 11.97 -49.65
N ARG A 201 15.39 12.61 -48.75
CA ARG A 201 16.72 13.15 -49.08
C ARG A 201 17.68 12.04 -49.54
N GLY A 202 17.60 10.84 -48.97
CA GLY A 202 18.36 9.69 -49.44
C GLY A 202 18.02 9.26 -50.87
N ARG A 203 16.74 9.35 -51.27
CA ARG A 203 16.26 9.00 -52.62
C ARG A 203 16.37 10.14 -53.65
N ALA A 204 16.66 11.37 -53.21
CA ALA A 204 16.89 12.51 -54.10
C ALA A 204 18.29 12.51 -54.77
N GLY A 205 19.24 11.71 -54.27
CA GLY A 205 20.62 11.66 -54.75
C GLY A 205 21.55 12.68 -54.09
N SER A 206 22.80 12.30 -53.84
CA SER A 206 23.73 13.08 -53.01
C SER A 206 24.75 13.91 -53.81
N SER A 207 24.60 15.23 -53.76
CA SER A 207 25.63 16.24 -54.05
C SER A 207 25.33 17.47 -53.19
N THR A 208 26.25 18.11 -52.47
CA THR A 208 27.72 17.97 -52.44
C THR A 208 28.27 18.33 -51.04
N SER A 209 29.59 18.25 -50.84
CA SER A 209 30.25 18.47 -49.54
C SER A 209 30.57 19.96 -49.22
N THR A 210 30.83 20.22 -47.94
CA THR A 210 31.76 21.24 -47.39
C THR A 210 31.63 22.73 -47.80
N SER A 211 31.29 23.58 -46.83
CA SER A 211 32.07 24.79 -46.46
C SER A 211 31.74 25.27 -45.04
N SER A 212 32.56 26.15 -44.47
CA SER A 212 32.38 26.73 -43.13
C SER A 212 31.71 28.12 -43.15
N ASP A 213 31.50 28.68 -41.96
CA ASP A 213 31.39 30.11 -41.62
C ASP A 213 30.53 31.05 -42.48
N SER A 214 29.39 31.48 -41.93
CA SER A 214 29.25 32.87 -41.43
C SER A 214 27.82 33.17 -40.98
N VAL A 215 27.68 34.17 -40.09
CA VAL A 215 26.39 34.77 -39.73
C VAL A 215 26.26 36.12 -40.43
N PRO A 216 25.27 36.32 -41.31
CA PRO A 216 24.82 37.65 -41.71
C PRO A 216 23.61 38.05 -40.86
N SER A 217 23.83 38.93 -39.88
CA SER A 217 22.77 39.84 -39.43
C SER A 217 22.74 41.02 -40.38
N MET A 218 21.56 41.38 -40.90
CA MET A 218 21.09 42.77 -40.87
C MET A 218 19.65 42.90 -41.35
N TYR A 219 19.00 43.96 -40.87
CA TYR A 219 17.67 44.39 -41.28
C TYR A 219 17.69 44.97 -42.70
N SER A 220 16.63 44.74 -43.47
CA SER A 220 16.12 45.76 -44.40
C SER A 220 14.60 45.85 -44.25
N GLN A 221 14.10 47.08 -44.15
CA GLN A 221 12.69 47.36 -43.92
C GLN A 221 11.90 47.28 -45.22
N THR A 222 10.61 46.96 -45.14
CA THR A 222 9.64 47.51 -46.10
C THR A 222 8.31 47.75 -45.39
N SER A 223 7.93 49.01 -45.28
CA SER A 223 6.76 49.46 -44.54
C SER A 223 5.53 49.45 -45.44
N PHE A 224 4.41 48.90 -44.97
CA PHE A 224 3.08 49.28 -45.45
C PHE A 224 2.14 49.52 -44.27
N ALA A 225 1.34 50.58 -44.39
CA ALA A 225 0.46 51.12 -43.37
C ALA A 225 -0.97 51.31 -43.98
N PRO A 226 -2.00 51.78 -43.25
CA PRO A 226 -3.03 50.83 -42.85
C PRO A 226 -4.47 51.21 -43.25
N THR A 227 -5.29 50.22 -43.58
CA THR A 227 -6.77 50.27 -43.62
C THR A 227 -7.31 48.84 -43.86
N THR A 228 -8.48 48.41 -43.40
CA THR A 228 -9.58 49.04 -42.64
C THR A 228 -9.98 48.20 -41.42
N SER A 229 -10.74 48.79 -40.48
CA SER A 229 -11.30 48.10 -39.32
C SER A 229 -12.54 47.26 -39.67
N SER A 230 -12.53 45.97 -39.34
CA SER A 230 -13.75 45.23 -38.99
C SER A 230 -13.60 44.62 -37.59
N ARG A 231 -14.57 44.88 -36.70
CA ARG A 231 -14.58 44.30 -35.35
C ARG A 231 -15.08 42.86 -35.43
N LEU A 232 -14.26 41.90 -35.02
CA LEU A 232 -14.77 40.61 -34.58
C LEU A 232 -15.58 40.79 -33.28
N PRO A 233 -16.60 39.95 -33.02
CA PRO A 233 -17.29 39.93 -31.74
C PRO A 233 -16.31 39.64 -30.60
N ALA A 234 -16.56 40.20 -29.42
CA ALA A 234 -15.81 39.79 -28.22
C ALA A 234 -16.13 38.31 -27.92
N PRO A 235 -15.13 37.47 -27.59
CA PRO A 235 -15.38 36.09 -27.22
C PRO A 235 -16.26 36.01 -25.96
N PRO A 236 -17.01 34.91 -25.77
CA PRO A 236 -17.79 34.71 -24.55
C PRO A 236 -16.87 34.81 -23.33
N ARG A 237 -17.26 35.63 -22.35
CA ARG A 237 -16.49 35.83 -21.12
C ARG A 237 -16.36 34.49 -20.40
N SER A 238 -15.13 34.12 -20.05
CA SER A 238 -14.87 33.00 -19.16
C SER A 238 -15.60 33.16 -17.83
N PRO A 239 -16.05 32.07 -17.18
CA PRO A 239 -16.62 32.13 -15.84
C PRO A 239 -15.68 32.87 -14.87
N ARG A 240 -16.25 33.65 -13.95
CA ARG A 240 -15.47 34.57 -13.08
C ARG A 240 -14.48 33.88 -12.13
N TRP A 241 -14.55 32.55 -12.02
CA TRP A 241 -13.62 31.70 -11.27
C TRP A 241 -12.46 31.15 -12.11
N VAL A 242 -12.46 31.30 -13.44
CA VAL A 242 -11.36 30.81 -14.29
C VAL A 242 -10.13 31.69 -14.12
N ILE A 243 -9.01 31.07 -13.76
CA ILE A 243 -7.69 31.70 -13.64
C ILE A 243 -6.81 31.21 -14.79
N SER A 244 -6.21 32.14 -15.54
CA SER A 244 -5.28 31.78 -16.61
C SER A 244 -3.93 31.36 -16.01
N GLU A 245 -3.28 30.39 -16.65
CA GLU A 245 -1.96 29.90 -16.23
C GLU A 245 -0.87 30.99 -16.24
N GLY A 246 -1.01 32.03 -17.08
CA GLY A 246 -0.12 33.19 -17.08
C GLY A 246 -0.39 34.23 -15.97
N ASP A 247 -1.56 34.18 -15.32
CA ASP A 247 -1.95 35.13 -14.26
C ASP A 247 -1.44 34.69 -12.88
N ILE A 248 -0.92 33.46 -12.76
CA ILE A 248 -0.52 32.82 -11.51
C ILE A 248 0.95 32.37 -11.54
N GLN A 249 1.68 32.70 -10.49
CA GLN A 249 3.06 32.25 -10.29
C GLN A 249 3.05 31.08 -9.31
N ILE A 250 3.61 29.93 -9.68
CA ILE A 250 3.63 28.71 -8.86
C ILE A 250 5.07 28.38 -8.47
N ASP A 251 5.34 28.17 -7.18
CA ASP A 251 6.63 27.73 -6.69
C ASP A 251 6.72 26.20 -6.74
N GLU A 252 7.08 25.66 -7.91
CA GLU A 252 7.14 24.22 -8.16
C GLU A 252 8.20 23.49 -7.30
N ASN A 253 9.18 24.23 -6.74
CA ASN A 253 10.23 23.68 -5.90
C ASN A 253 9.81 23.53 -4.42
N ALA A 254 8.72 24.18 -4.02
CA ALA A 254 8.22 24.19 -2.64
C ALA A 254 6.78 23.65 -2.51
N PRO A 255 6.54 22.34 -2.73
CA PRO A 255 5.25 21.72 -2.48
C PRO A 255 4.89 21.79 -0.99
N LEU A 256 3.69 22.28 -0.69
CA LEU A 256 3.10 22.36 0.64
C LEU A 256 2.54 21.02 1.13
N GLY A 257 2.17 20.13 0.21
CA GLY A 257 1.67 18.79 0.51
C GLY A 257 1.44 17.95 -0.74
N ARG A 258 1.35 16.62 -0.57
CA ARG A 258 1.03 15.64 -1.61
C ARG A 258 0.03 14.62 -1.07
N GLY A 259 -0.95 14.23 -1.89
CA GLY A 259 -1.96 13.23 -1.55
C GLY A 259 -2.61 12.63 -2.80
N GLY A 260 -3.61 11.77 -2.62
CA GLY A 260 -4.29 11.07 -3.73
C GLY A 260 -4.92 12.02 -4.78
N PHE A 261 -5.37 13.20 -4.35
CA PHE A 261 -5.96 14.21 -5.22
C PHE A 261 -4.95 15.18 -5.85
N GLY A 262 -3.64 14.98 -5.64
CA GLY A 262 -2.58 15.73 -6.32
C GLY A 262 -1.53 16.36 -5.39
N THR A 263 -0.90 17.44 -5.88
CA THR A 263 0.15 18.19 -5.15
C THR A 263 -0.30 19.63 -4.93
N VAL A 264 -0.20 20.10 -3.69
CA VAL A 264 -0.46 21.50 -3.33
C VAL A 264 0.87 22.25 -3.32
N PHE A 265 0.92 23.38 -4.02
CA PHE A 265 2.06 24.29 -4.10
C PHE A 265 1.71 25.65 -3.49
N LYS A 266 2.74 26.43 -3.13
CA LYS A 266 2.59 27.84 -2.84
C LYS A 266 2.61 28.63 -4.14
N GLY A 267 1.80 29.69 -4.23
CA GLY A 267 1.80 30.56 -5.40
C GLY A 267 1.48 32.02 -5.08
N LYS A 268 1.50 32.85 -6.13
CA LYS A 268 1.00 34.22 -6.12
C LYS A 268 -0.01 34.44 -7.25
N TRP A 269 -1.13 35.07 -6.93
CA TRP A 269 -2.15 35.50 -7.89
C TRP A 269 -2.63 36.89 -7.49
N ASN A 270 -2.69 37.83 -8.45
CA ASN A 270 -3.01 39.24 -8.18
C ASN A 270 -2.21 39.87 -7.01
N GLY A 271 -0.95 39.46 -6.83
CA GLY A 271 -0.07 39.90 -5.73
C GLY A 271 -0.32 39.21 -4.37
N ALA A 272 -1.49 38.62 -4.14
CA ALA A 272 -1.79 37.83 -2.95
C ALA A 272 -1.06 36.48 -2.97
N THR A 273 -0.74 35.94 -1.78
CA THR A 273 -0.22 34.57 -1.65
C THR A 273 -1.38 33.58 -1.63
N VAL A 274 -1.29 32.53 -2.44
CA VAL A 274 -2.36 31.54 -2.64
C VAL A 274 -1.82 30.11 -2.52
N ALA A 275 -2.70 29.16 -2.21
CA ALA A 275 -2.43 27.73 -2.29
C ALA A 275 -2.94 27.21 -3.65
N VAL A 276 -2.16 26.35 -4.31
CA VAL A 276 -2.43 25.88 -5.68
C VAL A 276 -2.38 24.35 -5.73
N LYS A 277 -3.54 23.69 -5.75
CA LYS A 277 -3.70 22.23 -5.85
C LYS A 277 -3.68 21.82 -7.32
N ARG A 278 -2.56 21.27 -7.82
CA ARG A 278 -2.48 20.61 -9.14
C ARG A 278 -2.93 19.16 -9.03
N LEU A 279 -3.80 18.71 -9.93
CA LEU A 279 -4.33 17.35 -9.93
C LEU A 279 -3.36 16.31 -10.53
N VAL A 280 -3.68 15.02 -10.34
CA VAL A 280 -2.91 13.87 -10.89
C VAL A 280 -3.18 13.71 -12.40
N LYS A 281 -2.25 13.09 -13.15
CA LYS A 281 -2.30 12.97 -14.62
C LYS A 281 -3.58 12.34 -15.17
N ASP A 282 -4.23 11.47 -14.42
CA ASP A 282 -5.40 10.70 -14.85
C ASP A 282 -6.72 11.23 -14.23
N ALA A 283 -6.68 12.37 -13.55
CA ALA A 283 -7.87 13.01 -12.98
C ALA A 283 -8.74 13.66 -14.07
N SER A 284 -10.04 13.34 -14.07
CA SER A 284 -11.01 13.84 -15.05
C SER A 284 -11.33 15.32 -14.85
N ALA A 285 -11.67 16.04 -15.94
CA ALA A 285 -12.04 17.44 -15.88
C ALA A 285 -13.38 17.63 -15.14
N GLU A 286 -14.24 16.63 -15.22
CA GLU A 286 -15.53 16.50 -14.54
C GLU A 286 -15.36 16.44 -13.02
N THR A 287 -14.30 15.77 -12.52
CA THR A 287 -13.93 15.75 -11.10
C THR A 287 -13.55 17.15 -10.61
N LEU A 288 -12.72 17.86 -11.38
CA LEU A 288 -12.33 19.25 -11.07
C LEU A 288 -13.55 20.18 -11.06
N LEU A 289 -14.42 20.08 -12.07
CA LEU A 289 -15.61 20.93 -12.18
C LEU A 289 -16.59 20.71 -11.02
N ARG A 290 -16.79 19.46 -10.57
CA ARG A 290 -17.61 19.17 -9.37
C ARG A 290 -17.01 19.78 -8.10
N GLU A 291 -15.69 19.66 -7.87
CA GLU A 291 -15.03 20.28 -6.72
C GLU A 291 -15.16 21.83 -6.77
N VAL A 292 -15.06 22.43 -7.95
CA VAL A 292 -15.29 23.87 -8.17
C VAL A 292 -16.75 24.27 -7.93
N GLU A 293 -17.71 23.51 -8.46
CA GLU A 293 -19.15 23.80 -8.35
C GLU A 293 -19.64 23.78 -6.90
N LEU A 294 -19.18 22.80 -6.12
CA LEU A 294 -19.39 22.70 -4.67
C LEU A 294 -18.77 23.88 -3.93
N TRP A 295 -17.48 24.17 -4.18
CA TRP A 295 -16.70 25.05 -3.33
C TRP A 295 -16.89 26.55 -3.66
N GLN A 296 -17.19 26.90 -4.92
CA GLN A 296 -17.29 28.31 -5.35
C GLN A 296 -18.31 29.14 -4.57
N GLY A 297 -19.37 28.51 -4.05
CA GLY A 297 -20.45 29.17 -3.30
C GLY A 297 -20.20 29.32 -1.80
N LEU A 298 -19.25 28.59 -1.22
CA LEU A 298 -19.09 28.47 0.24
C LEU A 298 -18.40 29.70 0.85
N ARG A 299 -19.02 30.32 1.86
CA ARG A 299 -18.55 31.54 2.54
C ARG A 299 -18.80 31.43 4.04
N HIS A 300 -17.79 30.98 4.80
CA HIS A 300 -17.89 30.76 6.23
C HIS A 300 -16.48 30.83 6.88
N PRO A 301 -16.29 31.42 8.07
CA PRO A 301 -14.95 31.55 8.68
C PRO A 301 -14.25 30.23 8.95
N HIS A 302 -15.01 29.14 9.16
CA HIS A 302 -14.47 27.79 9.36
C HIS A 302 -14.46 26.94 8.07
N VAL A 303 -14.45 27.57 6.89
CA VAL A 303 -14.26 26.92 5.58
C VAL A 303 -13.22 27.72 4.79
N VAL A 304 -12.21 27.06 4.23
CA VAL A 304 -11.15 27.72 3.46
C VAL A 304 -11.73 28.38 2.20
N GLN A 305 -11.36 29.64 1.94
CA GLN A 305 -11.92 30.39 0.82
C GLN A 305 -11.36 29.92 -0.54
N PHE A 306 -12.23 29.47 -1.43
CA PHE A 306 -11.95 29.25 -2.86
C PHE A 306 -11.76 30.58 -3.59
N PHE A 307 -10.78 30.67 -4.50
CA PHE A 307 -10.55 31.85 -5.34
C PHE A 307 -10.77 31.59 -6.84
N GLY A 308 -10.44 30.40 -7.34
CA GLY A 308 -10.63 30.05 -8.73
C GLY A 308 -10.00 28.72 -9.12
N ALA A 309 -10.05 28.38 -10.41
CA ALA A 309 -9.45 27.16 -10.97
C ALA A 309 -9.05 27.35 -12.43
N SER A 310 -8.24 26.45 -12.98
CA SER A 310 -7.92 26.37 -14.40
C SER A 310 -8.25 24.97 -14.93
N PRO A 311 -9.30 24.82 -15.77
CA PRO A 311 -9.80 23.52 -16.22
C PRO A 311 -9.04 22.98 -17.45
N LYS A 312 -7.73 23.22 -17.54
CA LYS A 312 -6.87 22.60 -18.56
C LYS A 312 -6.69 21.12 -18.26
N TYR A 313 -6.42 20.32 -19.30
CA TYR A 313 -6.04 18.91 -19.13
C TYR A 313 -4.81 18.76 -18.23
N SER A 314 -4.78 17.66 -17.47
CA SER A 314 -3.69 17.33 -16.57
C SER A 314 -2.37 17.13 -17.35
N PRO A 315 -1.20 17.60 -16.86
CA PRO A 315 -0.89 18.06 -15.51
C PRO A 315 -1.20 19.54 -15.19
N ASN A 316 -1.85 20.27 -16.10
CA ASN A 316 -2.06 21.72 -15.97
C ASN A 316 -3.42 22.08 -15.32
N ALA A 317 -4.21 21.09 -14.90
CA ALA A 317 -5.40 21.27 -14.07
C ALA A 317 -5.03 21.76 -12.66
N PHE A 318 -5.59 22.89 -12.20
CA PHE A 318 -5.38 23.35 -10.83
C PHE A 318 -6.55 24.09 -10.18
N ILE A 319 -6.66 24.00 -8.85
CA ILE A 319 -7.52 24.81 -7.98
C ILE A 319 -6.66 25.83 -7.22
N VAL A 320 -7.19 27.04 -7.03
CA VAL A 320 -6.59 28.14 -6.28
C VAL A 320 -7.45 28.51 -5.08
N SER A 321 -6.88 28.47 -3.88
CA SER A 321 -7.55 28.82 -2.63
C SER A 321 -6.70 29.75 -1.76
N GLN A 322 -7.30 30.24 -0.68
CA GLN A 322 -6.61 30.96 0.38
C GLN A 322 -5.43 30.14 0.94
N TYR A 323 -4.26 30.78 1.04
CA TYR A 323 -3.09 30.21 1.71
C TYR A 323 -3.15 30.47 3.21
N LEU A 324 -3.20 29.41 4.01
CA LEU A 324 -3.18 29.48 5.47
C LEU A 324 -1.80 29.08 6.01
N ALA A 325 -1.03 30.08 6.47
CA ALA A 325 0.39 29.94 6.76
C ALA A 325 0.73 29.00 7.93
N ASN A 326 -0.22 28.78 8.84
CA ASN A 326 -0.04 27.90 9.99
C ASN A 326 -0.07 26.40 9.62
N GLY A 327 -0.58 26.04 8.43
CA GLY A 327 -0.68 24.68 7.92
C GLY A 327 -1.92 23.95 8.43
N ASN A 328 -1.89 22.61 8.42
CA ASN A 328 -2.94 21.79 9.00
C ASN A 328 -2.82 21.69 10.54
N ALA A 329 -3.89 21.20 11.19
CA ALA A 329 -3.98 21.10 12.63
C ALA A 329 -2.78 20.36 13.24
N LEU A 330 -2.37 19.22 12.67
CA LEU A 330 -1.23 18.43 13.17
C LEU A 330 0.11 19.18 13.05
N MET A 331 0.33 19.93 11.97
CA MET A 331 1.54 20.78 11.83
C MET A 331 1.53 21.97 12.79
N TYR A 332 0.34 22.50 13.10
CA TYR A 332 0.18 23.62 14.01
C TYR A 332 0.32 23.20 15.48
N LEU A 333 -0.27 22.06 15.88
CA LEU A 333 -0.18 21.47 17.22
C LEU A 333 1.27 21.19 17.62
N LYS A 334 2.06 20.59 16.72
CA LYS A 334 3.50 20.31 16.92
C LYS A 334 4.37 21.57 17.09
N ARG A 335 3.86 22.74 16.67
CA ARG A 335 4.51 24.05 16.90
C ARG A 335 3.95 24.78 18.13
N ASN A 336 2.69 24.53 18.47
CA ASN A 336 1.93 25.21 19.52
C ASN A 336 1.28 24.17 20.47
N PRO A 337 2.07 23.37 21.21
CA PRO A 337 1.55 22.22 21.96
C PRO A 337 0.57 22.58 23.08
N ARG A 338 0.52 23.87 23.47
CA ARG A 338 -0.38 24.45 24.48
C ARG A 338 -1.65 25.10 23.90
N VAL A 339 -1.94 24.98 22.59
CA VAL A 339 -3.21 25.48 22.06
C VAL A 339 -4.39 24.67 22.63
N ASP A 340 -5.50 25.37 22.86
CA ASP A 340 -6.79 24.76 23.14
C ASP A 340 -7.24 23.85 21.98
N ARG A 341 -7.19 22.54 22.22
CA ARG A 341 -7.64 21.48 21.31
C ARG A 341 -9.17 21.32 21.31
N ALA A 342 -9.84 21.75 22.37
CA ALA A 342 -11.29 21.75 22.47
C ALA A 342 -11.88 22.83 21.54
N LYS A 343 -11.33 24.06 21.55
CA LYS A 343 -11.63 25.12 20.57
C LYS A 343 -11.54 24.62 19.13
N LEU A 344 -10.41 24.03 18.73
CA LEU A 344 -10.22 23.54 17.35
C LEU A 344 -11.22 22.45 16.97
N SER A 345 -11.57 21.55 17.90
CA SER A 345 -12.56 20.49 17.71
C SER A 345 -13.99 21.05 17.54
N ARG A 346 -14.36 22.05 18.35
CA ARG A 346 -15.64 22.79 18.26
C ARG A 346 -15.76 23.57 16.96
N GLU A 347 -14.72 24.32 16.59
CA GLU A 347 -14.69 25.09 15.32
C GLU A 347 -14.79 24.19 14.09
N THR A 348 -14.21 22.99 14.15
CA THR A 348 -14.39 21.95 13.12
C THR A 348 -15.87 21.51 13.04
N ALA A 349 -16.55 21.32 14.17
CA ALA A 349 -17.98 21.00 14.19
C ALA A 349 -18.87 22.14 13.63
N VAL A 350 -18.56 23.41 13.95
CA VAL A 350 -19.27 24.58 13.41
C VAL A 350 -19.06 24.71 11.90
N GLY A 351 -17.85 24.43 11.39
CA GLY A 351 -17.59 24.34 9.96
C GLY A 351 -18.43 23.27 9.26
N MET A 352 -18.56 22.10 9.88
CA MET A 352 -19.36 20.98 9.37
C MET A 352 -20.87 21.24 9.45
N GLU A 353 -21.35 21.93 10.49
CA GLU A 353 -22.74 22.38 10.58
C GLU A 353 -23.10 23.27 9.39
N TYR A 354 -22.23 24.22 9.03
CA TYR A 354 -22.41 25.06 7.85
C TYR A 354 -22.49 24.22 6.56
N LEU A 355 -21.53 23.32 6.30
CA LEU A 355 -21.57 22.45 5.10
C LEU A 355 -22.86 21.62 5.03
N HIS A 356 -23.28 21.04 6.16
CA HIS A 356 -24.50 20.24 6.23
C HIS A 356 -25.76 21.07 6.05
N SER A 357 -25.79 22.33 6.49
CA SER A 357 -26.90 23.25 6.20
C SER A 357 -26.99 23.63 4.73
N MET A 358 -25.86 23.67 4.01
CA MET A 358 -25.77 23.85 2.56
C MET A 358 -26.07 22.56 1.76
N GLY A 359 -26.48 21.46 2.42
CA GLY A 359 -26.82 20.18 1.76
C GLY A 359 -25.61 19.33 1.34
N ILE A 360 -24.40 19.72 1.71
CA ILE A 360 -23.14 19.07 1.33
C ILE A 360 -22.70 18.08 2.41
N ILE A 361 -22.19 16.93 1.99
CA ILE A 361 -21.48 15.95 2.82
C ILE A 361 -20.00 16.03 2.47
N HIS A 362 -19.10 16.06 3.46
CA HIS A 362 -17.67 16.29 3.23
C HIS A 362 -16.95 15.04 2.71
N GLY A 363 -17.23 13.87 3.28
CA GLY A 363 -16.78 12.55 2.79
C GLY A 363 -15.34 12.13 3.16
N ASP A 364 -14.48 13.06 3.59
CA ASP A 364 -13.07 12.77 3.92
C ASP A 364 -12.50 13.69 5.02
N LEU A 365 -13.28 13.91 6.09
CA LEU A 365 -12.88 14.72 7.24
C LEU A 365 -11.79 14.01 8.08
N LYS A 366 -10.66 14.70 8.29
CA LYS A 366 -9.47 14.25 9.04
C LYS A 366 -8.61 15.45 9.45
N ALA A 367 -7.72 15.32 10.45
CA ALA A 367 -6.96 16.48 10.95
C ALA A 367 -5.97 17.06 9.93
N ALA A 368 -5.60 16.32 8.89
CA ALA A 368 -4.82 16.82 7.76
C ALA A 368 -5.61 17.78 6.85
N ASN A 369 -6.94 17.66 6.81
CA ASN A 369 -7.86 18.50 6.01
C ASN A 369 -8.43 19.68 6.82
N VAL A 370 -8.13 19.77 8.12
CA VAL A 370 -8.39 20.94 8.96
C VAL A 370 -7.17 21.86 8.89
N LEU A 371 -7.30 23.02 8.23
CA LEU A 371 -6.27 24.06 8.20
C LEU A 371 -6.48 25.09 9.31
N ILE A 372 -5.41 25.76 9.73
CA ILE A 372 -5.43 26.74 10.81
C ILE A 372 -5.21 28.16 10.27
N THR A 373 -6.11 29.09 10.60
CA THR A 373 -5.99 30.51 10.23
C THR A 373 -4.79 31.20 10.88
N ASP A 374 -4.45 32.39 10.40
CA ASP A 374 -3.53 33.31 11.08
C ASP A 374 -4.02 33.66 12.50
N THR A 375 -5.33 33.78 12.69
CA THR A 375 -6.00 33.95 14.01
C THR A 375 -6.04 32.69 14.89
N GLY A 376 -5.40 31.57 14.50
CA GLY A 376 -5.35 30.36 15.32
C GLY A 376 -6.69 29.63 15.44
N SER A 377 -7.50 29.63 14.38
CA SER A 377 -8.83 29.01 14.34
C SER A 377 -8.94 27.98 13.22
N ALA A 378 -9.76 26.94 13.41
CA ALA A 378 -9.90 25.86 12.44
C ALA A 378 -10.72 26.26 11.20
N ALA A 379 -10.33 25.77 10.02
CA ALA A 379 -11.06 25.92 8.76
C ALA A 379 -10.96 24.66 7.88
N LEU A 380 -12.08 24.20 7.34
CA LEU A 380 -12.19 22.97 6.53
C LEU A 380 -11.67 23.14 5.10
N ALA A 381 -11.03 22.11 4.55
CA ALA A 381 -10.45 22.08 3.21
C ALA A 381 -10.55 20.68 2.54
N ASP A 382 -10.20 20.64 1.24
CA ASP A 382 -10.16 19.46 0.36
C ASP A 382 -11.53 18.80 0.11
N PHE A 383 -12.27 19.36 -0.86
CA PHE A 383 -13.64 18.97 -1.22
C PHE A 383 -13.71 17.89 -2.32
N GLY A 384 -12.58 17.25 -2.65
CA GLY A 384 -12.46 16.29 -3.77
C GLY A 384 -13.25 14.98 -3.62
N LEU A 385 -13.88 14.74 -2.47
CA LEU A 385 -14.79 13.61 -2.20
C LEU A 385 -16.16 14.07 -1.65
N SER A 386 -16.48 15.36 -1.75
CA SER A 386 -17.73 15.90 -1.22
C SER A 386 -18.90 15.71 -2.20
N GLU A 387 -20.11 15.49 -1.67
CA GLU A 387 -21.31 15.18 -2.45
C GLU A 387 -22.49 16.09 -2.07
N VAL A 388 -23.32 16.46 -3.05
CA VAL A 388 -24.60 17.16 -2.84
C VAL A 388 -25.71 16.14 -2.69
N LYS A 389 -26.49 16.22 -1.61
CA LYS A 389 -27.71 15.43 -1.47
C LYS A 389 -28.85 16.05 -2.30
N GLN A 390 -29.39 15.32 -3.27
CA GLN A 390 -30.66 15.70 -3.90
C GLN A 390 -31.83 15.38 -2.95
N ASP A 391 -32.67 16.37 -2.65
CA ASP A 391 -33.80 16.20 -1.74
C ASP A 391 -35.03 15.59 -2.43
N SER A 392 -35.03 14.27 -2.56
CA SER A 392 -36.23 13.48 -2.87
C SER A 392 -36.29 12.15 -2.09
N SER A 393 -36.90 12.20 -0.90
CA SER A 393 -37.14 11.07 0.02
C SER A 393 -35.89 10.42 0.67
N SER A 394 -36.08 9.93 1.89
CA SER A 394 -35.03 9.40 2.78
C SER A 394 -34.57 7.99 2.39
N ARG A 395 -33.69 7.88 1.38
CA ARG A 395 -32.88 6.68 1.12
C ARG A 395 -31.40 7.01 1.05
N ALA A 396 -30.57 6.05 1.48
CA ALA A 396 -29.13 6.10 1.31
C ALA A 396 -28.77 5.87 -0.17
N HIS A 397 -27.84 6.66 -0.70
CA HIS A 397 -27.15 6.31 -1.93
C HIS A 397 -26.10 5.23 -1.60
N VAL A 398 -26.12 4.14 -2.35
CA VAL A 398 -25.04 3.15 -2.37
C VAL A 398 -24.12 3.53 -3.52
N THR A 399 -22.84 3.78 -3.22
CA THR A 399 -21.81 4.02 -4.23
C THR A 399 -20.99 2.76 -4.43
N ASP A 400 -20.88 2.26 -5.67
CA ASP A 400 -20.21 0.98 -5.98
C ASP A 400 -18.71 0.95 -5.64
N ASN A 401 -18.09 2.10 -5.35
CA ASN A 401 -16.72 2.20 -4.85
C ASN A 401 -16.69 2.82 -3.44
N VAL A 402 -15.90 2.23 -2.55
CA VAL A 402 -15.61 2.80 -1.21
C VAL A 402 -14.50 3.84 -1.34
N SER A 403 -14.85 5.12 -1.21
CA SER A 403 -13.90 6.25 -1.29
C SER A 403 -13.87 7.08 -0.01
N GLY A 404 -12.66 7.42 0.43
CA GLY A 404 -12.34 8.18 1.64
C GLY A 404 -11.19 7.56 2.43
N SER A 405 -10.70 8.22 3.47
CA SER A 405 -9.55 7.77 4.27
C SER A 405 -9.95 6.61 5.23
N PRO A 406 -9.44 5.37 5.07
CA PRO A 406 -9.96 4.17 5.75
C PRO A 406 -10.16 4.24 7.27
N ARG A 407 -9.25 4.92 7.97
CA ARG A 407 -9.24 5.08 9.44
C ARG A 407 -10.41 5.90 10.00
N TYR A 408 -11.08 6.66 9.14
CA TYR A 408 -12.16 7.60 9.46
C TYR A 408 -13.51 7.15 8.88
N LEU A 409 -13.53 6.05 8.10
CA LEU A 409 -14.74 5.52 7.49
C LEU A 409 -15.64 4.86 8.53
N SER A 410 -16.90 5.29 8.56
CA SER A 410 -17.93 4.73 9.43
C SER A 410 -18.39 3.32 8.99
N PRO A 411 -19.01 2.53 9.88
CA PRO A 411 -19.47 1.18 9.55
C PRO A 411 -20.41 1.10 8.34
N GLU A 412 -21.20 2.15 8.08
CA GLU A 412 -22.08 2.23 6.91
C GLU A 412 -21.35 2.75 5.64
N ARG A 413 -20.35 3.63 5.77
CA ARG A 413 -19.53 4.05 4.61
C ARG A 413 -18.64 2.93 4.09
N TRP A 414 -18.17 2.06 4.98
CA TRP A 414 -17.55 0.77 4.62
C TRP A 414 -18.47 -0.18 3.83
N ARG A 415 -19.79 0.06 3.82
CA ARG A 415 -20.81 -0.67 3.04
C ARG A 415 -21.31 0.15 1.83
N GLY A 416 -20.55 1.15 1.39
CA GLY A 416 -20.86 2.00 0.24
C GLY A 416 -21.84 3.15 0.53
N VAL A 417 -22.35 3.29 1.75
CA VAL A 417 -23.36 4.32 2.09
C VAL A 417 -22.69 5.60 2.61
N LEU A 418 -22.79 6.70 1.86
CA LEU A 418 -22.40 8.03 2.35
C LEU A 418 -23.64 8.79 2.89
N ASN A 419 -23.53 9.37 4.09
CA ASN A 419 -24.55 10.24 4.66
C ASN A 419 -23.96 11.20 5.71
N LYS A 420 -24.78 12.13 6.23
CA LYS A 420 -24.37 13.13 7.24
C LYS A 420 -23.85 12.52 8.55
N ALA A 421 -24.40 11.39 9.02
CA ALA A 421 -23.91 10.72 10.22
C ALA A 421 -22.56 9.99 9.98
N SER A 422 -22.17 9.75 8.73
CA SER A 422 -20.83 9.26 8.37
C SER A 422 -19.76 10.35 8.58
N ASP A 423 -20.07 11.61 8.24
CA ASP A 423 -19.19 12.74 8.56
C ASP A 423 -19.05 12.96 10.08
N VAL A 424 -20.12 12.75 10.85
CA VAL A 424 -20.09 12.85 12.33
C VAL A 424 -19.12 11.83 12.94
N TYR A 425 -19.13 10.60 12.42
CA TYR A 425 -18.17 9.56 12.80
C TYR A 425 -16.73 9.98 12.44
N ALA A 426 -16.52 10.52 11.24
CA ALA A 426 -15.21 11.02 10.81
C ALA A 426 -14.74 12.22 11.66
N TRP A 427 -15.65 13.07 12.15
CA TRP A 427 -15.33 14.12 13.12
C TRP A 427 -14.87 13.54 14.47
N ALA A 428 -15.55 12.52 14.99
CA ALA A 428 -15.14 11.87 16.24
C ALA A 428 -13.69 11.35 16.17
N MET A 429 -13.35 10.73 15.04
CA MET A 429 -12.00 10.25 14.71
C MET A 429 -11.00 11.41 14.53
N THR A 430 -11.42 12.51 13.90
CA THR A 430 -10.62 13.75 13.73
C THR A 430 -10.32 14.43 15.05
N THR A 431 -11.30 14.52 15.96
CA THR A 431 -11.13 15.07 17.31
C THR A 431 -10.17 14.21 18.13
N LEU A 432 -10.28 12.89 18.08
CA LEU A 432 -9.31 12.01 18.73
C LEU A 432 -7.89 12.19 18.17
N GLU A 433 -7.74 12.37 16.86
CA GLU A 433 -6.46 12.69 16.21
C GLU A 433 -5.91 14.06 16.65
N ILE A 434 -6.76 15.07 16.87
CA ILE A 434 -6.36 16.39 17.39
C ILE A 434 -5.85 16.30 18.85
N PHE A 435 -6.47 15.45 19.69
CA PHE A 435 -6.02 15.23 21.08
C PHE A 435 -4.76 14.35 21.18
N THR A 436 -4.66 13.28 20.40
CA THR A 436 -3.53 12.34 20.43
C THR A 436 -2.32 12.79 19.60
N GLU A 437 -2.54 13.60 18.56
CA GLU A 437 -1.56 13.88 17.49
C GLU A 437 -1.11 12.61 16.72
N LEU A 438 -1.92 11.54 16.80
CA LEU A 438 -1.73 10.24 16.17
C LEU A 438 -2.98 9.87 15.34
N PRO A 439 -2.82 9.16 14.20
CA PRO A 439 -3.96 8.77 13.38
C PRO A 439 -4.83 7.71 14.09
N PRO A 440 -6.16 7.67 13.84
CA PRO A 440 -7.05 6.67 14.43
C PRO A 440 -6.62 5.24 14.05
N PHE A 441 -6.67 4.33 15.02
CA PHE A 441 -6.11 2.97 14.90
C PHE A 441 -4.64 2.95 14.43
N GLY A 442 -3.85 3.98 14.74
CA GLY A 442 -2.49 4.24 14.22
C GLY A 442 -1.39 3.22 14.57
N TYR A 443 -1.76 2.10 15.18
CA TYR A 443 -0.93 0.91 15.43
C TYR A 443 -1.28 -0.27 14.49
N ILE A 444 -2.29 -0.10 13.63
CA ILE A 444 -2.78 -1.10 12.66
C ILE A 444 -2.36 -0.69 11.25
N ASN A 445 -1.74 -1.62 10.52
CA ASN A 445 -1.36 -1.41 9.11
C ASN A 445 -2.35 -2.01 8.08
N GLY A 446 -3.17 -2.99 8.45
CA GLY A 446 -4.18 -3.58 7.56
C GLY A 446 -5.44 -2.72 7.40
N ILE A 447 -5.87 -2.48 6.16
CA ILE A 447 -7.10 -1.74 5.82
C ILE A 447 -8.33 -2.64 6.00
N ASP A 448 -8.21 -3.88 5.57
CA ASP A 448 -9.07 -5.04 5.84
C ASP A 448 -9.30 -5.29 7.34
N ILE A 449 -8.26 -5.05 8.15
CA ILE A 449 -8.28 -5.20 9.61
C ILE A 449 -9.06 -4.06 10.27
N ILE A 450 -8.87 -2.83 9.82
CA ILE A 450 -9.69 -1.69 10.24
C ILE A 450 -11.16 -1.93 9.88
N TYR A 451 -11.44 -2.42 8.66
CA TYR A 451 -12.78 -2.88 8.26
C TYR A 451 -13.32 -3.94 9.23
N HIS A 452 -12.56 -5.01 9.54
CA HIS A 452 -13.02 -6.08 10.43
C HIS A 452 -13.39 -5.53 11.83
N LEU A 453 -12.52 -4.70 12.41
CA LEU A 453 -12.73 -4.12 13.75
C LEU A 453 -13.94 -3.18 13.78
N VAL A 454 -14.08 -2.27 12.81
CA VAL A 454 -15.14 -1.26 12.77
C VAL A 454 -16.50 -1.86 12.37
N VAL A 455 -16.51 -2.81 11.43
CA VAL A 455 -17.71 -3.28 10.73
C VAL A 455 -18.29 -4.57 11.31
N ARG A 456 -17.42 -5.49 11.78
CA ARG A 456 -17.82 -6.78 12.39
C ARG A 456 -17.74 -6.74 13.91
N GLU A 457 -16.56 -6.45 14.47
CA GLU A 457 -16.34 -6.44 15.92
C GLU A 457 -16.92 -5.20 16.63
N LYS A 458 -17.36 -4.20 15.86
CA LYS A 458 -17.93 -2.92 16.33
C LYS A 458 -16.98 -2.13 17.25
N GLN A 459 -15.68 -2.46 17.23
CA GLN A 459 -14.66 -1.82 18.05
C GLN A 459 -14.37 -0.38 17.62
N ARG A 460 -13.71 0.34 18.53
CA ARG A 460 -13.26 1.74 18.38
C ARG A 460 -11.84 1.87 18.95
N PRO A 461 -11.14 2.99 18.68
CA PRO A 461 -9.92 3.33 19.38
C PRO A 461 -10.13 3.43 20.91
N ASP A 462 -9.11 3.09 21.68
CA ASP A 462 -9.13 3.21 23.14
C ASP A 462 -9.10 4.67 23.58
N ARG A 463 -9.50 4.94 24.84
CA ARG A 463 -9.26 6.27 25.43
C ARG A 463 -7.75 6.46 25.62
N PRO A 464 -7.17 7.61 25.21
CA PRO A 464 -5.78 7.93 25.52
C PRO A 464 -5.50 7.89 27.02
N GLU A 465 -4.30 7.47 27.40
CA GLU A 465 -3.88 7.40 28.80
C GLU A 465 -4.06 8.77 29.50
N PRO A 466 -4.50 8.83 30.77
CA PRO A 466 -4.84 10.09 31.44
C PRO A 466 -3.72 11.14 31.39
N GLU A 467 -2.46 10.72 31.51
CA GLU A 467 -1.27 11.58 31.47
C GLU A 467 -1.09 12.30 30.13
N ILE A 468 -1.58 11.72 29.02
CA ILE A 468 -1.52 12.31 27.68
C ILE A 468 -2.85 13.02 27.34
N GLY A 469 -3.98 12.40 27.68
CA GLY A 469 -5.31 12.94 27.40
C GLY A 469 -5.64 14.19 28.22
N LEU A 470 -5.60 14.08 29.55
CA LEU A 470 -6.00 15.16 30.45
C LEU A 470 -5.04 16.35 30.38
N ALA A 471 -3.74 16.10 30.27
CA ALA A 471 -2.71 17.14 30.07
C ALA A 471 -2.85 17.91 28.74
N ARG A 472 -3.69 17.42 27.81
CA ARG A 472 -4.05 18.07 26.55
C ARG A 472 -5.50 18.56 26.48
N GLY A 473 -6.25 18.44 27.57
CA GLY A 473 -7.64 18.91 27.69
C GLY A 473 -8.73 17.91 27.27
N LEU A 474 -8.43 16.61 27.17
CA LEU A 474 -9.44 15.57 26.86
C LEU A 474 -10.24 15.18 28.12
N THR A 475 -11.18 16.03 28.52
CA THR A 475 -12.09 15.78 29.65
C THR A 475 -12.99 14.58 29.40
N ASP A 476 -13.65 14.10 30.47
CA ASP A 476 -14.63 13.02 30.38
C ASP A 476 -15.83 13.40 29.49
N ASP A 477 -16.20 14.68 29.46
CA ASP A 477 -17.28 15.24 28.63
C ASP A 477 -16.95 15.19 27.15
N ILE A 478 -15.74 15.63 26.79
CA ILE A 478 -15.25 15.59 25.41
C ILE A 478 -15.10 14.13 24.98
N TRP A 479 -14.63 13.25 25.86
CA TRP A 479 -14.61 11.82 25.60
C TRP A 479 -16.02 11.24 25.40
N PHE A 480 -17.00 11.60 26.24
CA PHE A 480 -18.40 11.21 26.08
C PHE A 480 -18.95 11.64 24.71
N LEU A 481 -18.75 12.90 24.31
CA LEU A 481 -19.18 13.42 23.00
C LEU A 481 -18.51 12.68 21.83
N ILE A 482 -17.22 12.36 21.91
CA ILE A 482 -16.53 11.50 20.92
C ILE A 482 -17.20 10.12 20.86
N THR A 483 -17.48 9.50 22.01
CA THR A 483 -18.08 8.15 22.05
C THR A 483 -19.51 8.11 21.50
N LYS A 484 -20.27 9.21 21.60
CA LYS A 484 -21.59 9.34 20.96
C LYS A 484 -21.49 9.66 19.47
N ALA A 485 -20.51 10.46 19.06
CA ALA A 485 -20.29 10.78 17.65
C ALA A 485 -19.84 9.57 16.81
N TRP A 486 -19.21 8.55 17.40
CA TRP A 486 -18.82 7.31 16.69
C TRP A 486 -19.73 6.09 16.91
N ASP A 487 -20.98 6.28 17.37
CA ASP A 487 -21.89 5.16 17.67
C ASP A 487 -22.04 4.17 16.50
N GLN A 488 -22.29 2.90 16.80
CA GLN A 488 -22.48 1.87 15.78
C GLN A 488 -23.74 2.11 14.95
N ASP A 489 -24.80 2.65 15.55
CA ASP A 489 -25.99 3.07 14.81
C ASP A 489 -25.83 4.54 14.33
N PRO A 490 -25.91 4.81 13.01
CA PRO A 490 -25.89 6.18 12.49
C PRO A 490 -26.99 7.11 13.05
N GLN A 491 -28.13 6.57 13.49
CA GLN A 491 -29.25 7.36 14.04
C GLN A 491 -29.01 7.81 15.49
N MET A 492 -28.14 7.12 16.23
CA MET A 492 -27.80 7.46 17.62
C MET A 492 -26.68 8.51 17.73
N ARG A 493 -26.08 8.90 16.61
CA ARG A 493 -25.02 9.92 16.54
C ARG A 493 -25.63 11.33 16.55
N PRO A 494 -25.09 12.29 17.32
CA PRO A 494 -25.55 13.67 17.29
C PRO A 494 -25.30 14.35 15.94
N THR A 495 -26.17 15.27 15.54
CA THR A 495 -25.92 16.20 14.43
C THR A 495 -24.80 17.19 14.79
N PHE A 496 -24.14 17.76 13.77
CA PHE A 496 -23.13 18.81 14.00
C PHE A 496 -23.66 20.03 14.75
N LYS A 497 -24.96 20.33 14.68
CA LYS A 497 -25.62 21.38 15.48
C LYS A 497 -25.74 21.02 16.96
N GLN A 498 -25.95 19.75 17.28
CA GLN A 498 -25.91 19.29 18.68
C GLN A 498 -24.47 19.28 19.19
N LEU A 499 -23.50 18.87 18.36
CA LEU A 499 -22.08 18.93 18.71
C LEU A 499 -21.59 20.38 18.92
N SER A 500 -21.91 21.33 18.04
CA SER A 500 -21.48 22.73 18.17
C SER A 500 -22.03 23.43 19.42
N LEU A 501 -23.19 22.99 19.92
CA LEU A 501 -23.82 23.47 21.16
C LEU A 501 -23.31 22.76 22.42
N LEU A 502 -23.13 21.43 22.39
CA LEU A 502 -22.75 20.62 23.56
C LEU A 502 -21.24 20.61 23.83
N PHE A 503 -20.40 20.91 22.84
CA PHE A 503 -18.95 20.92 23.02
C PHE A 503 -18.52 22.13 23.86
N PRO A 504 -17.72 21.97 24.94
CA PRO A 504 -17.39 23.04 25.88
C PRO A 504 -16.93 24.34 25.21
N GLN A 505 -17.45 25.48 25.68
CA GLN A 505 -17.17 26.79 25.10
C GLN A 505 -15.86 27.40 25.62
N ASP A 506 -15.57 27.22 26.91
CA ASP A 506 -14.34 27.65 27.60
C ASP A 506 -13.72 26.47 28.36
N ALA A 507 -12.38 26.38 28.40
CA ALA A 507 -11.64 25.35 29.13
C ALA A 507 -11.67 25.49 30.67
N ASN A 508 -12.41 26.48 31.21
CA ASN A 508 -12.52 26.80 32.64
C ASN A 508 -13.96 26.62 33.19
N VAL A 509 -14.87 26.05 32.40
CA VAL A 509 -16.25 25.76 32.82
C VAL A 509 -16.48 24.26 32.65
N GLU A 510 -16.58 23.54 33.76
CA GLU A 510 -16.97 22.12 33.77
C GLU A 510 -18.52 22.04 33.73
N PRO A 511 -19.15 21.64 32.61
CA PRO A 511 -20.46 21.03 32.69
C PRO A 511 -20.30 19.66 33.39
N MET A 512 -21.26 19.26 34.23
CA MET A 512 -21.18 17.92 34.81
C MET A 512 -21.59 16.88 33.75
N ILE A 513 -20.94 15.71 33.75
CA ILE A 513 -21.24 14.61 32.82
C ILE A 513 -22.74 14.29 32.81
N ASP A 514 -23.38 14.31 33.98
CA ASP A 514 -24.82 14.04 34.15
C ASP A 514 -25.71 15.09 33.46
N ASP A 515 -25.32 16.37 33.49
CA ASP A 515 -26.03 17.45 32.79
C ASP A 515 -25.91 17.29 31.27
N LEU A 516 -24.73 16.87 30.77
CA LEU A 516 -24.53 16.58 29.34
C LEU A 516 -25.27 15.31 28.92
N GLN A 517 -25.34 14.29 29.76
CA GLN A 517 -26.17 13.10 29.51
C GLN A 517 -27.66 13.47 29.46
N ALA A 518 -28.15 14.30 30.39
CA ALA A 518 -29.54 14.77 30.42
C ALA A 518 -29.87 15.63 29.19
N GLN A 519 -28.99 16.57 28.82
CA GLN A 519 -29.14 17.39 27.62
C GLN A 519 -29.13 16.53 26.35
N PHE A 520 -28.16 15.62 26.21
CA PHE A 520 -28.08 14.71 25.07
C PHE A 520 -29.31 13.80 24.95
N ALA A 521 -29.80 13.24 26.06
CA ALA A 521 -31.02 12.44 26.10
C ALA A 521 -32.28 13.24 25.72
N SER A 522 -32.35 14.53 26.08
CA SER A 522 -33.44 15.43 25.68
C SER A 522 -33.43 15.81 24.19
N MET A 523 -32.29 15.64 23.52
CA MET A 523 -32.06 16.08 22.14
C MET A 523 -32.22 14.97 21.08
N ILE A 524 -32.35 13.70 21.46
CA ILE A 524 -32.64 12.59 20.54
C ILE A 524 -34.16 12.37 20.46
N PRO A 525 -34.78 12.35 19.27
CA PRO A 525 -36.19 11.96 19.13
C PRO A 525 -36.40 10.48 19.46
N ASN A 526 -37.22 10.18 20.47
CA ASN A 526 -37.55 8.80 20.84
C ASN A 526 -38.27 8.05 19.71
N THR A 527 -37.60 7.11 19.06
CA THR A 527 -38.15 6.19 18.05
C THR A 527 -38.86 4.99 18.67
N ALA A 528 -39.61 5.20 19.76
CA ALA A 528 -40.48 4.21 20.39
C ALA A 528 -41.71 4.86 21.05
N SER A 529 -42.88 4.67 20.44
CA SER A 529 -44.18 4.91 21.06
C SER A 529 -45.11 3.78 20.59
N GLY A 530 -45.68 3.00 21.53
CA GLY A 530 -46.38 1.77 21.13
C GLY A 530 -46.94 0.85 22.23
N ALA A 531 -46.77 1.15 23.52
CA ALA A 531 -47.52 0.50 24.59
C ALA A 531 -47.54 1.36 25.87
N SER A 532 -48.73 1.64 26.42
CA SER A 532 -48.90 2.30 27.70
C SER A 532 -49.60 1.37 28.68
N ILE A 533 -48.99 1.15 29.86
CA ILE A 533 -49.69 0.65 31.05
C ILE A 533 -49.31 1.55 32.22
N SER A 534 -50.26 2.35 32.67
CA SER A 534 -50.20 3.08 33.93
C SER A 534 -50.56 2.16 35.09
N ILE A 535 -49.92 2.33 36.25
CA ILE A 535 -50.50 2.02 37.56
C ILE A 535 -49.92 2.98 38.60
N SER A 536 -50.77 3.38 39.54
CA SER A 536 -50.53 4.41 40.56
C SER A 536 -49.61 3.94 41.70
N GLN A 537 -48.86 4.89 42.29
CA GLN A 537 -48.39 4.73 43.67
C GLN A 537 -49.49 5.11 44.67
N SER A 538 -49.74 4.25 45.65
CA SER A 538 -50.44 4.61 46.89
C SER A 538 -50.06 3.66 48.04
N SER A 539 -49.21 4.16 48.94
CA SER A 539 -49.27 3.97 50.41
C SER A 539 -49.33 2.57 51.04
N ILE A 540 -48.23 2.20 51.74
CA ILE A 540 -48.13 1.95 53.21
C ILE A 540 -49.04 0.85 53.83
N PRO A 541 -48.55 -0.09 54.70
CA PRO A 541 -47.53 0.12 55.75
C PRO A 541 -46.44 -0.97 55.89
N SER A 542 -45.58 -0.78 56.89
CA SER A 542 -44.53 -1.71 57.37
C SER A 542 -45.00 -2.60 58.54
N MET A 543 -44.33 -3.74 58.78
CA MET A 543 -43.86 -4.23 60.10
C MET A 543 -43.29 -5.68 60.06
N THR A 544 -41.94 -5.78 60.13
CA THR A 544 -41.16 -6.78 60.92
C THR A 544 -41.40 -8.30 60.62
N PRO A 545 -40.84 -9.33 61.31
CA PRO A 545 -40.35 -10.54 60.61
C PRO A 545 -40.93 -11.88 61.12
N VAL A 546 -40.62 -13.00 60.42
CA VAL A 546 -40.33 -14.36 60.94
C VAL A 546 -39.98 -15.28 59.77
N ALA A 547 -39.46 -16.48 60.04
CA ALA A 547 -38.77 -17.35 59.09
C ALA A 547 -39.54 -18.64 58.70
N THR A 548 -38.82 -19.49 57.94
CA THR A 548 -38.90 -20.97 57.88
C THR A 548 -39.76 -21.65 56.79
N THR A 549 -39.26 -22.81 56.37
CA THR A 549 -39.90 -23.96 55.67
C THR A 549 -40.35 -23.84 54.20
N ALA A 550 -39.74 -24.73 53.39
CA ALA A 550 -40.28 -25.34 52.17
C ALA A 550 -41.30 -26.46 52.55
N PRO A 551 -41.87 -27.35 51.66
CA PRO A 551 -41.38 -27.74 50.34
C PRO A 551 -42.44 -28.13 49.24
N LEU A 552 -41.93 -28.59 48.08
CA LEU A 552 -42.48 -29.62 47.18
C LEU A 552 -43.95 -29.54 46.69
N GLN A 553 -44.12 -29.51 45.35
CA GLN A 553 -44.61 -30.70 44.62
C GLN A 553 -44.44 -30.61 43.08
N LEU A 554 -44.15 -31.76 42.46
CA LEU A 554 -44.24 -32.04 41.01
C LEU A 554 -45.45 -32.97 40.79
N PRO A 555 -46.08 -32.96 39.60
CA PRO A 555 -45.88 -34.13 38.73
C PRO A 555 -45.97 -33.91 37.20
N ARG A 556 -45.10 -34.63 36.45
CA ARG A 556 -45.35 -35.47 35.23
C ARG A 556 -46.24 -34.93 34.07
N ARG A 557 -46.01 -35.21 32.78
CA ARG A 557 -44.95 -35.92 32.00
C ARG A 557 -45.17 -35.61 30.49
N GLN A 558 -44.07 -35.54 29.71
CA GLN A 558 -43.78 -36.11 28.36
C GLN A 558 -44.93 -36.64 27.42
N PRO A 559 -44.73 -36.75 26.08
CA PRO A 559 -43.44 -36.83 25.35
C PRO A 559 -43.28 -36.10 23.98
N ASN A 560 -42.01 -36.02 23.54
CA ASN A 560 -41.45 -36.11 22.17
C ASN A 560 -41.79 -35.12 21.02
N ASN A 561 -40.73 -34.42 20.60
CA ASN A 561 -40.24 -34.15 19.22
C ASN A 561 -40.85 -34.96 18.05
N VAL A 562 -40.82 -34.38 16.83
CA VAL A 562 -39.86 -34.76 15.74
C VAL A 562 -39.94 -33.84 14.50
N ASN A 563 -38.77 -33.31 14.11
CA ASN A 563 -38.24 -32.96 12.77
C ASN A 563 -38.86 -31.95 11.75
N GLN A 564 -37.91 -31.20 11.15
CA GLN A 564 -37.67 -30.94 9.71
C GLN A 564 -38.47 -29.89 8.91
N THR A 565 -37.82 -28.72 8.75
CA THR A 565 -37.26 -28.16 7.49
C THR A 565 -37.99 -28.26 6.14
N ILE A 566 -37.85 -27.15 5.39
CA ILE A 566 -37.55 -27.00 3.94
C ILE A 566 -38.68 -26.50 2.99
N GLU A 567 -38.31 -25.40 2.29
CA GLU A 567 -38.70 -24.92 0.95
C GLU A 567 -39.94 -24.06 0.61
N SER A 568 -39.64 -23.07 -0.26
CA SER A 568 -40.40 -22.55 -1.40
C SER A 568 -41.60 -21.60 -1.24
N ALA A 569 -41.29 -20.32 -1.49
CA ALA A 569 -41.73 -19.58 -2.70
C ALA A 569 -43.04 -18.74 -2.73
N GLU A 570 -42.90 -17.58 -3.40
CA GLU A 570 -43.85 -16.86 -4.26
C GLU A 570 -45.06 -16.04 -3.71
N ILE A 571 -44.98 -14.71 -3.96
CA ILE A 571 -45.92 -13.87 -4.75
C ILE A 571 -47.13 -13.12 -4.06
N GLU A 572 -47.03 -11.78 -4.18
CA GLU A 572 -48.08 -10.74 -4.44
C GLU A 572 -48.93 -9.96 -3.38
N ILE A 573 -49.13 -8.67 -3.75
CA ILE A 573 -50.31 -7.76 -3.58
C ILE A 573 -50.66 -7.14 -2.19
N LEU A 574 -50.33 -5.82 -2.06
CA LEU A 574 -51.17 -4.61 -1.81
C LEU A 574 -52.50 -4.68 -0.98
N PRO A 575 -53.07 -3.54 -0.51
CA PRO A 575 -52.51 -2.39 0.24
C PRO A 575 -53.41 -1.97 1.46
N PRO A 576 -53.08 -0.92 2.27
CA PRO A 576 -53.83 -0.54 3.49
C PRO A 576 -54.72 0.73 3.39
N PRO A 577 -55.64 0.96 4.36
CA PRO A 577 -56.35 2.24 4.59
C PRO A 577 -55.72 3.12 5.72
N SER A 578 -56.31 4.31 6.00
CA SER A 578 -55.68 5.47 6.68
C SER A 578 -56.57 6.20 7.73
N TYR A 579 -56.17 7.43 8.17
CA TYR A 579 -56.88 8.43 9.03
C TYR A 579 -56.80 8.24 10.58
N ASP A 580 -57.04 9.21 11.50
CA ASP A 580 -56.74 10.67 11.68
C ASP A 580 -57.37 11.16 13.05
N VAL A 581 -57.13 12.32 13.71
CA VAL A 581 -56.02 13.31 13.86
C VAL A 581 -56.38 14.30 15.03
N ALA A 582 -55.40 15.06 15.58
CA ALA A 582 -55.57 16.23 16.51
C ALA A 582 -56.10 15.96 17.96
N ALA A 583 -56.01 16.86 18.98
CA ALA A 583 -55.08 17.95 19.38
C ALA A 583 -55.42 18.45 20.83
N GLY A 584 -54.54 19.21 21.52
CA GLY A 584 -54.89 19.98 22.75
C GLY A 584 -53.79 20.23 23.80
N THR A 585 -53.84 21.36 24.52
CA THR A 585 -52.95 21.84 25.62
C THR A 585 -53.79 22.69 26.63
N PRO A 586 -53.29 23.48 27.63
CA PRO A 586 -51.97 23.63 28.30
C PRO A 586 -52.02 23.75 29.87
N SER A 587 -50.89 24.15 30.51
CA SER A 587 -50.79 24.96 31.77
C SER A 587 -51.01 24.29 33.16
N ALA A 588 -50.40 24.69 34.29
CA ALA A 588 -49.09 25.30 34.63
C ALA A 588 -48.84 25.34 36.18
N ALA A 589 -47.59 25.65 36.56
CA ALA A 589 -47.14 26.41 37.77
C ALA A 589 -46.95 25.77 39.19
N ASN A 590 -45.74 26.01 39.71
CA ASN A 590 -45.39 26.53 41.07
C ASN A 590 -45.14 25.64 42.32
N LEU A 591 -43.83 25.56 42.66
CA LEU A 591 -43.17 26.09 43.89
C LEU A 591 -42.87 25.23 45.16
N THR A 592 -41.67 25.52 45.68
CA THR A 592 -41.16 25.53 47.08
C THR A 592 -40.52 24.29 47.76
N PHE A 593 -39.24 24.49 48.10
CA PHE A 593 -38.32 23.82 49.06
C PHE A 593 -38.68 24.13 50.55
N PRO A 594 -38.07 23.56 51.64
CA PRO A 594 -36.60 23.40 51.82
C PRO A 594 -36.02 22.31 52.79
N ALA A 595 -34.68 22.35 52.94
CA ALA A 595 -33.85 21.92 54.09
C ALA A 595 -33.57 20.40 54.30
N SER A 596 -32.41 19.94 54.82
CA SER A 596 -31.09 20.58 55.14
C SER A 596 -29.99 19.54 55.53
N VAL A 597 -28.77 20.02 55.87
CA VAL A 597 -27.65 19.35 56.61
C VAL A 597 -26.67 18.46 55.79
N SER A 598 -25.33 18.47 55.94
CA SER A 598 -24.31 19.49 56.33
C SER A 598 -22.87 18.92 56.12
N ASN A 599 -21.84 19.78 56.30
CA ASN A 599 -20.38 19.50 56.40
C ASN A 599 -19.65 19.21 55.06
N SER A 600 -18.80 20.04 54.45
CA SER A 600 -17.99 21.25 54.78
C SER A 600 -16.51 21.02 55.17
N PHE A 601 -15.58 21.55 54.36
CA PHE A 601 -14.40 22.26 54.87
C PHE A 601 -13.90 23.35 53.88
N ASN A 602 -13.80 24.56 54.43
CA ASN A 602 -13.41 25.87 53.85
C ASN A 602 -11.93 25.94 53.40
N THR A 603 -11.42 26.89 52.59
CA THR A 603 -11.95 28.03 51.77
C THR A 603 -10.92 28.34 50.62
N THR A 604 -10.56 29.53 50.04
CA THR A 604 -10.67 30.97 50.39
C THR A 604 -10.36 31.93 49.21
N LEU A 605 -10.97 33.13 49.26
CA LEU A 605 -10.68 34.44 48.62
C LEU A 605 -9.63 34.52 47.47
N SER A 606 -9.95 34.99 46.26
CA SER A 606 -10.46 36.33 45.83
C SER A 606 -9.40 37.45 45.93
N SER A 607 -8.94 38.07 44.83
CA SER A 607 -9.56 39.25 44.15
C SER A 607 -8.55 39.80 43.11
N ALA A 608 -8.75 40.81 42.25
CA ALA A 608 -9.87 41.35 41.45
C ALA A 608 -9.30 42.53 40.59
N VAL A 609 -9.81 42.79 39.37
CA VAL A 609 -9.74 44.07 38.54
C VAL A 609 -8.38 44.81 38.43
N GLY A 610 -7.86 45.27 37.26
CA GLY A 610 -8.43 45.47 35.93
C GLY A 610 -7.40 46.03 34.91
N PRO A 611 -7.80 46.62 33.75
CA PRO A 611 -6.95 46.70 32.55
C PRO A 611 -6.47 48.12 32.12
N VAL A 612 -5.38 48.19 31.34
CA VAL A 612 -4.96 49.35 30.50
C VAL A 612 -4.32 48.87 29.19
N THR A 613 -4.51 49.61 28.08
CA THR A 613 -3.98 49.29 26.72
C THR A 613 -3.22 50.49 26.07
N PRO A 614 -3.03 50.61 24.73
CA PRO A 614 -1.74 50.69 24.00
C PRO A 614 -1.38 52.18 23.59
N PRO A 615 -0.46 52.55 22.63
CA PRO A 615 0.16 51.80 21.52
C PRO A 615 1.69 52.15 21.23
N PRO A 616 2.22 52.58 20.03
CA PRO A 616 3.61 52.24 19.57
C PRO A 616 4.40 53.50 19.05
N PRO A 617 5.11 53.59 17.88
CA PRO A 617 5.89 52.65 17.03
C PRO A 617 7.28 53.14 16.53
N ASN A 618 8.08 52.28 15.87
CA ASN A 618 8.96 52.52 14.68
C ASN A 618 9.72 51.21 14.33
N ARG A 619 9.96 50.75 13.08
CA ARG A 619 10.62 51.28 11.84
C ARG A 619 12.15 51.48 11.96
N ALA A 620 13.02 51.08 11.01
CA ALA A 620 12.91 50.21 9.80
C ALA A 620 14.32 49.88 9.19
N GLY A 621 14.41 48.91 8.27
CA GLY A 621 15.58 48.68 7.36
C GLY A 621 16.66 47.67 7.86
N TRP A 622 17.57 47.11 7.04
CA TRP A 622 17.50 46.38 5.74
C TRP A 622 18.84 45.59 5.54
N TYR A 623 18.95 44.70 4.55
CA TYR A 623 20.05 43.71 4.30
C TYR A 623 21.20 44.24 3.39
N PRO A 624 22.27 43.48 2.96
CA PRO A 624 22.98 42.26 3.47
C PRO A 624 24.55 42.45 3.50
N PRO A 625 25.44 41.54 3.01
CA PRO A 625 26.07 40.38 3.69
C PRO A 625 27.63 40.41 3.74
N GLU A 626 28.28 39.39 4.35
CA GLU A 626 29.40 38.59 3.77
C GLU A 626 29.92 37.50 4.76
N LYS A 627 31.01 36.79 4.43
CA LYS A 627 31.39 35.48 5.00
C LYS A 627 32.58 35.54 5.99
N GLY A 628 32.59 34.68 7.02
CA GLY A 628 33.78 34.45 7.86
C GLY A 628 33.65 33.31 8.89
N ARG A 629 34.61 32.39 8.89
CA ARG A 629 34.94 31.38 9.92
C ARG A 629 36.48 31.29 9.99
N PRO A 630 37.11 30.68 11.02
CA PRO A 630 36.65 30.33 12.39
C PRO A 630 37.59 30.91 13.49
N PHE A 631 37.34 30.66 14.79
CA PHE A 631 38.25 29.92 15.72
C PHE A 631 37.85 29.95 17.22
N SER A 632 38.19 28.85 17.90
CA SER A 632 38.44 28.55 19.34
C SER A 632 38.01 29.44 20.54
N HIS A 633 37.66 28.70 21.62
CA HIS A 633 37.51 29.04 23.05
C HIS A 633 38.55 29.95 23.73
N PRO A 634 38.21 30.45 24.94
CA PRO A 634 39.12 30.51 26.09
C PRO A 634 38.62 29.75 27.35
N VAL A 635 39.57 29.39 28.23
CA VAL A 635 39.53 28.57 29.49
C VAL A 635 40.85 28.88 30.27
N PRO A 636 41.07 28.65 31.60
CA PRO A 636 40.24 28.49 32.80
C PRO A 636 40.50 29.65 33.83
N PRO A 637 40.57 29.44 35.17
CA PRO A 637 41.82 29.04 35.88
C PRO A 637 41.69 27.71 36.67
N ILE A 638 42.67 26.79 36.71
CA ILE A 638 43.97 26.81 37.43
C ILE A 638 43.78 26.76 38.96
N GLN A 639 44.36 25.82 39.74
CA GLN A 639 45.21 24.64 39.45
C GLN A 639 44.46 23.34 39.89
N GLU A 640 44.97 22.14 40.22
CA GLU A 640 46.26 21.48 40.55
C GLU A 640 46.21 20.04 39.91
N ALA A 641 47.18 19.11 39.93
CA ALA A 641 48.48 18.97 40.58
C ALA A 641 49.55 18.30 39.66
N SER A 642 50.51 17.54 40.21
CA SER A 642 51.77 17.15 39.51
C SER A 642 52.37 15.78 39.91
N GLY A 643 53.26 15.24 39.06
CA GLY A 643 54.03 13.99 39.29
C GLY A 643 54.01 12.99 38.11
N SER A 644 54.57 13.22 36.91
CA SER A 644 55.95 13.56 36.50
C SER A 644 56.64 12.42 35.71
N SER A 645 56.82 12.63 34.40
CA SER A 645 58.05 12.32 33.60
C SER A 645 58.51 10.86 33.34
N SER A 646 59.12 10.52 32.19
CA SER A 646 59.12 11.10 30.83
C SER A 646 59.87 10.21 29.79
N TYR A 647 59.64 10.48 28.50
CA TYR A 647 60.49 10.21 27.31
C TYR A 647 60.78 8.78 26.78
N ALA A 648 60.87 8.76 25.43
CA ALA A 648 61.53 7.80 24.52
C ALA A 648 60.92 6.40 24.25
N GLY A 649 60.94 6.04 22.96
CA GLY A 649 60.93 4.67 22.42
C GLY A 649 62.10 4.54 21.41
N PRO A 650 62.11 3.58 20.44
CA PRO A 650 61.07 2.61 20.09
C PRO A 650 61.55 1.15 19.81
N SER A 651 60.57 0.26 19.55
CA SER A 651 60.62 -0.93 18.66
C SER A 651 61.59 -2.13 18.85
N ALA A 652 60.97 -3.31 19.11
CA ALA A 652 61.21 -4.66 18.53
C ALA A 652 62.49 -5.49 18.82
N GLY A 653 62.31 -6.82 19.06
CA GLY A 653 63.37 -7.85 19.09
C GLY A 653 62.94 -9.21 19.70
N ARG A 654 63.40 -10.36 19.17
CA ARG A 654 62.89 -11.74 19.46
C ARG A 654 63.93 -12.69 20.12
N ALA A 655 63.44 -13.59 21.00
CA ALA A 655 63.75 -15.05 21.14
C ALA A 655 64.89 -15.66 22.04
N ALA A 656 64.64 -16.93 22.43
CA ALA A 656 65.52 -18.02 22.96
C ALA A 656 65.60 -18.34 24.50
N SER A 657 65.97 -19.59 24.86
CA SER A 657 65.79 -20.31 26.19
C SER A 657 66.96 -21.32 26.47
N PRO A 658 66.99 -22.29 27.43
CA PRO A 658 66.14 -22.76 28.59
C PRO A 658 67.00 -22.90 29.92
N PRO A 659 67.08 -23.97 30.79
CA PRO A 659 66.20 -25.09 31.30
C PRO A 659 66.26 -25.42 32.85
N ASN A 660 65.67 -26.58 33.31
CA ASN A 660 66.06 -27.49 34.45
C ASN A 660 65.83 -27.13 35.97
N THR A 661 65.83 -28.00 37.03
CA THR A 661 65.56 -29.48 37.32
C THR A 661 65.55 -29.82 38.85
N ALA A 662 65.00 -31.01 39.26
CA ALA A 662 65.38 -31.91 40.42
C ALA A 662 64.68 -31.79 41.85
N PRO A 663 64.66 -32.84 42.73
CA PRO A 663 63.37 -33.55 43.04
C PRO A 663 63.10 -34.22 44.44
N ILE A 664 61.91 -34.89 44.56
CA ILE A 664 61.42 -35.95 45.52
C ILE A 664 61.34 -35.62 47.04
N PRO A 665 60.63 -36.41 47.92
CA PRO A 665 59.79 -37.65 47.79
C PRO A 665 58.27 -37.38 48.11
N THR A 666 57.35 -38.20 48.66
CA THR A 666 57.30 -39.52 49.40
C THR A 666 55.88 -40.17 49.29
N TYR A 667 55.57 -41.28 49.99
CA TYR A 667 54.29 -42.06 49.91
C TYR A 667 53.85 -42.74 51.23
N PRO A 668 52.55 -43.01 51.44
CA PRO A 668 52.11 -44.32 51.98
C PRO A 668 50.91 -44.98 51.23
N ARG A 669 49.95 -45.66 51.89
CA ARG A 669 49.10 -46.75 51.30
C ARG A 669 47.81 -47.06 52.13
N VAL A 670 46.97 -48.02 51.68
CA VAL A 670 45.82 -48.72 52.36
C VAL A 670 44.45 -48.00 52.21
N VAL A 671 43.28 -48.61 51.86
CA VAL A 671 42.83 -49.95 51.33
C VAL A 671 41.46 -49.80 50.60
N ASN A 672 40.99 -50.77 49.79
CA ASN A 672 39.68 -50.71 49.08
C ASN A 672 39.01 -52.12 48.84
N PRO A 673 37.65 -52.25 48.82
CA PRO A 673 36.90 -53.53 48.59
C PRO A 673 36.31 -53.72 47.15
N THR A 674 35.22 -54.49 46.99
CA THR A 674 34.59 -54.95 45.70
C THR A 674 33.05 -55.15 45.83
N PRO A 675 32.23 -55.31 44.75
CA PRO A 675 32.58 -55.56 43.32
C PRO A 675 31.85 -54.67 42.27
N SER A 676 32.05 -54.77 40.93
CA SER A 676 33.27 -55.07 40.14
C SER A 676 33.24 -54.43 38.71
N PRO A 677 32.89 -55.06 37.56
CA PRO A 677 33.64 -54.74 36.32
C PRO A 677 32.85 -54.42 35.02
N HIS A 678 33.19 -53.30 34.36
CA HIS A 678 34.14 -53.30 33.24
C HIS A 678 34.40 -51.87 32.70
N SER A 679 35.51 -51.29 33.13
CA SER A 679 36.09 -50.00 32.67
C SER A 679 37.26 -50.31 31.68
N PRO A 680 38.25 -49.42 31.40
CA PRO A 680 38.42 -47.96 31.62
C PRO A 680 38.90 -47.22 30.33
N ALA A 681 39.47 -46.00 30.35
CA ALA A 681 39.07 -44.69 30.90
C ALA A 681 40.21 -43.66 30.61
N GLY A 682 39.90 -42.35 30.60
CA GLY A 682 40.92 -41.30 30.83
C GLY A 682 41.36 -40.46 29.62
N PRO A 683 41.99 -39.27 29.88
CA PRO A 683 41.36 -38.05 29.37
C PRO A 683 42.27 -36.91 28.81
N SER A 684 41.62 -35.97 28.12
CA SER A 684 41.93 -34.53 27.97
C SER A 684 43.11 -34.03 27.10
N SER A 685 42.81 -32.94 26.37
CA SER A 685 43.66 -31.75 26.09
C SER A 685 44.26 -31.49 24.68
N VAL A 686 43.50 -30.71 23.88
CA VAL A 686 43.94 -29.62 22.95
C VAL A 686 44.65 -29.99 21.61
N TYR A 687 44.35 -29.15 20.59
CA TYR A 687 44.81 -29.07 19.18
C TYR A 687 44.11 -29.96 18.11
N PRO A 688 43.83 -29.39 16.91
CA PRO A 688 43.59 -30.10 15.64
C PRO A 688 44.96 -30.34 14.92
N PRO A 689 45.13 -30.67 13.60
CA PRO A 689 44.14 -30.82 12.51
C PRO A 689 44.38 -31.96 11.48
N THR A 690 43.57 -31.98 10.40
CA THR A 690 43.87 -32.43 9.00
C THR A 690 44.27 -33.88 8.64
N ASN A 691 43.51 -34.42 7.70
CA ASN A 691 43.89 -35.11 6.44
C ASN A 691 45.00 -36.17 6.41
N SER A 692 44.65 -37.41 6.01
CA SER A 692 44.95 -38.01 4.67
C SER A 692 44.12 -39.31 4.52
N GLU A 693 43.51 -39.66 3.37
CA GLU A 693 44.09 -40.36 2.20
C GLU A 693 44.62 -41.80 2.53
N GLN A 694 44.41 -42.87 1.74
CA GLN A 694 43.83 -43.01 0.38
C GLN A 694 43.47 -44.49 0.06
N TYR A 695 42.58 -44.71 -0.92
CA TYR A 695 42.57 -45.78 -1.96
C TYR A 695 42.58 -47.32 -1.70
N ILE A 696 41.79 -48.03 -2.56
CA ILE A 696 42.10 -49.31 -3.30
C ILE A 696 42.14 -50.63 -2.47
N GLU A 697 41.72 -51.83 -2.94
CA GLU A 697 41.35 -52.39 -4.27
C GLU A 697 40.14 -53.37 -4.20
N VAL A 698 39.78 -54.02 -5.34
CA VAL A 698 38.70 -55.04 -5.45
C VAL A 698 39.17 -56.29 -6.21
N PRO A 699 39.05 -57.50 -5.61
CA PRO A 699 38.48 -58.67 -6.32
C PRO A 699 37.72 -59.66 -5.40
N ALA A 700 37.01 -60.71 -5.85
CA ALA A 700 36.25 -61.02 -7.08
C ALA A 700 35.55 -62.41 -6.90
N ASN A 701 34.52 -62.74 -7.70
CA ASN A 701 34.30 -64.13 -8.17
C ASN A 701 33.29 -64.23 -9.34
N HIS A 702 33.29 -65.36 -10.07
CA HIS A 702 32.80 -65.47 -11.45
C HIS A 702 31.49 -66.30 -11.65
N ALA A 703 30.54 -65.74 -12.43
CA ALA A 703 30.06 -66.15 -13.78
C ALA A 703 30.05 -67.65 -14.23
N PRO A 704 29.32 -68.06 -15.32
CA PRO A 704 28.13 -67.53 -16.03
C PRO A 704 27.15 -68.73 -16.42
N PRO A 705 26.52 -68.89 -17.62
CA PRO A 705 25.96 -67.98 -18.65
C PRO A 705 24.49 -68.28 -19.09
N ALA A 706 23.93 -67.45 -20.00
CA ALA A 706 23.22 -67.81 -21.25
C ALA A 706 21.98 -66.93 -21.59
N GLN A 707 21.76 -66.68 -22.89
CA GLN A 707 20.88 -65.65 -23.47
C GLN A 707 19.59 -66.23 -24.07
N THR A 708 18.56 -65.38 -24.31
CA THR A 708 17.92 -65.19 -25.64
C THR A 708 16.90 -64.04 -25.66
N SER A 709 16.60 -63.52 -26.86
CA SER A 709 15.63 -62.44 -27.19
C SER A 709 14.66 -62.96 -28.29
N PRO A 710 13.86 -62.18 -29.08
CA PRO A 710 13.44 -60.76 -29.03
C PRO A 710 11.90 -60.57 -29.35
N ILE A 711 11.50 -59.44 -29.97
CA ILE A 711 10.32 -59.19 -30.87
C ILE A 711 9.09 -58.43 -30.31
N GLN A 712 8.54 -57.55 -31.16
CA GLN A 712 7.33 -56.68 -31.10
C GLN A 712 6.88 -56.39 -32.58
N PRO A 713 5.93 -55.49 -32.96
CA PRO A 713 4.97 -54.64 -32.21
C PRO A 713 3.51 -54.57 -32.80
N SER A 714 2.68 -53.68 -32.23
CA SER A 714 1.54 -52.95 -32.89
C SER A 714 0.26 -53.74 -33.28
N PRO A 715 -0.91 -53.09 -33.58
CA PRO A 715 -1.25 -51.65 -33.59
C PRO A 715 -2.56 -51.25 -32.83
N THR A 716 -3.07 -50.03 -33.13
CA THR A 716 -4.43 -49.47 -32.95
C THR A 716 -4.87 -48.80 -31.63
N GLN A 717 -5.73 -47.78 -31.79
CA GLN A 717 -6.20 -46.74 -30.83
C GLN A 717 -7.76 -46.77 -30.77
N PRO A 718 -8.51 -46.05 -29.87
CA PRO A 718 -8.35 -44.63 -29.53
C PRO A 718 -8.51 -44.24 -28.03
N HIS A 719 -8.41 -42.94 -27.73
CA HIS A 719 -8.50 -42.36 -26.36
C HIS A 719 -9.89 -41.80 -26.00
N THR A 720 -10.32 -42.01 -24.76
CA THR A 720 -10.98 -41.00 -23.89
C THR A 720 -10.92 -41.49 -22.41
N PRO A 721 -11.01 -40.61 -21.38
CA PRO A 721 -10.42 -40.90 -20.06
C PRO A 721 -11.40 -41.35 -18.95
N PRO A 722 -10.98 -42.26 -18.05
CA PRO A 722 -11.43 -42.35 -16.66
C PRO A 722 -10.46 -41.57 -15.74
N HIS A 723 -10.87 -40.82 -14.71
CA HIS A 723 -11.66 -41.15 -13.51
C HIS A 723 -10.99 -42.14 -12.54
N SER A 724 -10.78 -41.69 -11.30
CA SER A 724 -9.93 -42.29 -10.26
C SER A 724 -10.59 -43.44 -9.47
N PRO A 725 -9.91 -44.58 -9.29
CA PRO A 725 -10.31 -45.62 -8.33
C PRO A 725 -9.13 -46.10 -7.41
N PRO A 726 -9.37 -46.97 -6.40
CA PRO A 726 -10.53 -47.03 -5.51
C PRO A 726 -10.16 -47.21 -4.01
N ARG A 727 -11.15 -47.07 -3.12
CA ARG A 727 -11.05 -47.52 -1.70
C ARG A 727 -10.82 -49.03 -1.60
N ARG A 728 -9.99 -49.46 -0.63
CA ARG A 728 -9.92 -50.86 -0.15
C ARG A 728 -10.96 -51.09 0.95
N GLN A 729 -11.77 -52.16 0.86
CA GLN A 729 -12.70 -52.55 1.93
C GLN A 729 -12.01 -53.43 2.98
N MET A 730 -12.36 -53.26 4.26
CA MET A 730 -12.05 -54.22 5.33
C MET A 730 -13.14 -55.28 5.45
N THR A 731 -12.75 -56.51 5.77
CA THR A 731 -13.67 -57.65 5.94
C THR A 731 -14.35 -57.66 7.31
N LYS A 732 -15.57 -58.22 7.38
CA LYS A 732 -16.31 -58.39 8.63
C LYS A 732 -15.68 -59.47 9.51
N LYS A 733 -14.90 -59.11 10.54
CA LYS A 733 -14.75 -59.97 11.72
C LYS A 733 -14.55 -59.25 13.04
N ASP A 734 -13.74 -58.19 13.07
CA ASP A 734 -13.34 -57.57 14.33
C ASP A 734 -14.29 -56.45 14.77
N LYS A 735 -15.32 -56.83 15.55
CA LYS A 735 -16.34 -55.90 16.07
C LYS A 735 -16.77 -56.20 17.51
N ARG A 736 -15.88 -55.91 18.47
CA ARG A 736 -16.04 -55.68 19.93
C ARG A 736 -14.62 -55.60 20.51
N SER A 737 -14.29 -54.74 21.47
CA SER A 737 -15.08 -53.79 22.28
C SER A 737 -14.87 -52.32 21.88
N SER A 738 -15.83 -51.46 22.22
CA SER A 738 -15.80 -50.03 21.91
C SER A 738 -15.44 -49.17 23.13
N VAL A 739 -14.38 -48.37 22.99
CA VAL A 739 -14.33 -47.01 23.55
C VAL A 739 -13.99 -46.12 22.36
N ALA A 740 -14.86 -45.17 22.03
CA ALA A 740 -14.51 -44.12 21.07
C ALA A 740 -13.68 -43.06 21.82
N PRO A 741 -12.63 -42.48 21.20
CA PRO A 741 -12.09 -41.22 21.71
C PRO A 741 -13.23 -40.20 21.78
N ALA A 742 -13.24 -39.38 22.83
CA ALA A 742 -14.24 -38.32 22.98
C ALA A 742 -14.18 -37.37 21.76
N PRO A 743 -15.31 -36.81 21.31
CA PRO A 743 -15.28 -35.77 20.29
C PRO A 743 -14.44 -34.60 20.82
N LEU A 744 -13.48 -34.14 20.00
CA LEU A 744 -12.62 -33.00 20.35
C LEU A 744 -13.48 -31.81 20.78
N PRO A 745 -13.16 -31.15 21.91
CA PRO A 745 -13.95 -30.03 22.40
C PRO A 745 -13.89 -28.88 21.39
N THR A 746 -15.04 -28.24 21.14
CA THR A 746 -15.09 -27.12 20.19
C THR A 746 -14.36 -25.91 20.77
N ALA A 747 -13.74 -25.09 19.93
CA ALA A 747 -13.05 -23.86 20.34
C ALA A 747 -13.93 -22.95 21.22
N LEU A 748 -15.23 -22.87 20.93
CA LEU A 748 -16.21 -22.17 21.75
C LEU A 748 -16.36 -22.78 23.16
N SER A 749 -16.43 -24.11 23.26
CA SER A 749 -16.50 -24.81 24.54
C SER A 749 -15.21 -24.64 25.35
N VAL A 750 -14.04 -24.74 24.73
CA VAL A 750 -12.74 -24.54 25.40
C VAL A 750 -12.62 -23.10 25.92
N SER A 751 -13.00 -22.10 25.11
CA SER A 751 -12.99 -20.69 25.54
C SER A 751 -13.96 -20.41 26.70
N GLN A 752 -15.19 -20.94 26.65
CA GLN A 752 -16.19 -20.78 27.73
C GLN A 752 -15.78 -21.49 29.03
N SER A 753 -15.20 -22.68 28.94
CA SER A 753 -14.59 -23.36 30.10
C SER A 753 -13.40 -22.57 30.64
N LEU A 754 -12.53 -22.02 29.79
CA LEU A 754 -11.37 -21.22 30.21
C LEU A 754 -11.80 -19.91 30.90
N MET A 755 -12.80 -19.21 30.38
CA MET A 755 -13.43 -18.08 31.05
C MET A 755 -13.91 -18.46 32.46
N THR A 756 -14.61 -19.60 32.57
CA THR A 756 -15.18 -20.08 33.83
C THR A 756 -14.09 -20.45 34.84
N ALA A 757 -13.05 -21.19 34.41
CA ALA A 757 -11.95 -21.61 35.26
C ALA A 757 -11.05 -20.44 35.71
N VAL A 758 -10.73 -19.50 34.81
CA VAL A 758 -9.93 -18.30 35.12
C VAL A 758 -10.65 -17.36 36.10
N ASN A 759 -11.99 -17.30 36.04
CA ASN A 759 -12.82 -16.58 37.00
C ASN A 759 -12.97 -17.33 38.35
N GLY A 760 -13.15 -18.65 38.31
CA GLY A 760 -13.23 -19.52 39.49
C GLY A 760 -11.90 -19.86 40.17
N THR A 761 -10.78 -19.40 39.59
CA THR A 761 -9.38 -19.55 40.04
C THR A 761 -8.82 -20.98 40.15
N ASP A 762 -9.49 -22.00 39.58
CA ASP A 762 -9.02 -23.39 39.56
C ASP A 762 -7.75 -23.56 38.71
N GLN A 763 -6.58 -23.59 39.35
CA GLN A 763 -5.30 -23.73 38.66
C GLN A 763 -5.07 -25.13 38.05
N ALA A 764 -5.81 -26.17 38.45
CA ALA A 764 -5.71 -27.48 37.80
C ALA A 764 -6.46 -27.47 36.46
N GLU A 765 -7.72 -27.03 36.48
CA GLU A 765 -8.54 -26.94 35.27
C GLU A 765 -8.03 -25.87 34.30
N ILE A 766 -7.49 -24.73 34.78
CA ILE A 766 -6.84 -23.73 33.92
C ILE A 766 -5.65 -24.35 33.16
N ARG A 767 -4.74 -25.10 33.81
CA ARG A 767 -3.61 -25.75 33.11
C ARG A 767 -4.10 -26.75 32.07
N ARG A 768 -5.12 -27.56 32.41
CA ARG A 768 -5.75 -28.50 31.48
C ARG A 768 -6.32 -27.80 30.23
N LEU A 769 -7.03 -26.70 30.43
CA LEU A 769 -7.65 -25.90 29.36
C LEU A 769 -6.63 -25.11 28.53
N VAL A 770 -5.55 -24.62 29.14
CA VAL A 770 -4.43 -24.00 28.40
C VAL A 770 -3.76 -25.02 27.49
N GLN A 771 -3.60 -26.27 27.91
CA GLN A 771 -3.12 -27.34 27.03
C GLN A 771 -4.12 -27.66 25.90
N GLU A 772 -5.42 -27.70 26.17
CA GLU A 772 -6.43 -27.83 25.10
C GLU A 772 -6.39 -26.67 24.10
N VAL A 773 -6.09 -25.44 24.54
CA VAL A 773 -5.85 -24.29 23.66
C VAL A 773 -4.59 -24.47 22.82
N ILE A 774 -3.48 -24.95 23.40
CA ILE A 774 -2.23 -25.22 22.66
C ILE A 774 -2.47 -26.27 21.57
N ASN A 775 -2.97 -27.45 21.94
CA ASN A 775 -3.20 -28.58 21.03
C ASN A 775 -4.21 -28.25 19.91
N LEU A 776 -5.14 -27.32 20.14
CA LEU A 776 -6.02 -26.82 19.09
C LEU A 776 -5.34 -25.75 18.23
N ALA A 777 -4.58 -24.82 18.82
CA ALA A 777 -3.98 -23.70 18.11
C ALA A 777 -2.74 -24.04 17.24
N GLU A 778 -2.32 -25.31 17.23
CA GLU A 778 -1.43 -25.88 16.19
C GLU A 778 -2.06 -25.83 14.78
N ASP A 779 -3.39 -25.97 14.68
CA ASP A 779 -4.14 -25.79 13.42
C ASP A 779 -4.63 -24.33 13.32
N GLU A 780 -4.19 -23.59 12.29
CA GLU A 780 -4.56 -22.18 12.11
C GLU A 780 -6.07 -21.94 11.99
N SER A 781 -6.84 -22.90 11.47
CA SER A 781 -8.29 -22.81 11.38
C SER A 781 -8.93 -22.94 12.77
N GLN A 782 -8.38 -23.76 13.68
CA GLN A 782 -8.85 -23.83 15.06
C GLN A 782 -8.33 -22.67 15.92
N ALA A 783 -7.08 -22.23 15.71
CA ALA A 783 -6.52 -21.02 16.31
C ALA A 783 -7.42 -19.80 16.03
N ARG A 784 -7.84 -19.60 14.78
CA ARG A 784 -8.80 -18.54 14.41
C ARG A 784 -10.13 -18.67 15.15
N LYS A 785 -10.69 -19.87 15.24
CA LYS A 785 -11.95 -20.13 15.99
C LYS A 785 -11.80 -19.88 17.49
N LEU A 786 -10.60 -20.08 18.07
CA LEU A 786 -10.30 -19.75 19.47
C LEU A 786 -10.19 -18.24 19.69
N VAL A 787 -9.64 -17.49 18.70
CA VAL A 787 -9.66 -16.02 18.70
C VAL A 787 -11.10 -15.50 18.60
N GLU A 788 -11.88 -15.98 17.62
CA GLU A 788 -13.31 -15.65 17.43
C GLU A 788 -14.17 -16.02 18.66
N ALA A 789 -13.83 -17.11 19.36
CA ALA A 789 -14.47 -17.53 20.60
C ALA A 789 -14.00 -16.73 21.85
N GLY A 790 -13.07 -15.79 21.72
CA GLY A 790 -12.64 -14.92 22.81
C GLY A 790 -11.64 -15.52 23.80
N ALA A 791 -10.82 -16.51 23.40
CA ALA A 791 -9.85 -17.13 24.31
C ALA A 791 -8.75 -16.17 24.78
N ILE A 792 -8.34 -15.21 23.94
CA ILE A 792 -7.23 -14.27 24.19
C ILE A 792 -7.39 -13.48 25.50
N PRO A 793 -8.51 -12.77 25.78
CA PRO A 793 -8.74 -12.10 27.06
C PRO A 793 -8.51 -12.98 28.30
N HIS A 794 -8.92 -14.25 28.27
CA HIS A 794 -8.81 -15.15 29.42
C HIS A 794 -7.37 -15.63 29.64
N LEU A 795 -6.64 -15.92 28.56
CA LEU A 795 -5.19 -16.17 28.63
C LEU A 795 -4.43 -14.96 29.17
N ILE A 796 -4.77 -13.75 28.74
CA ILE A 796 -4.17 -12.50 29.27
C ILE A 796 -4.50 -12.35 30.76
N THR A 797 -5.75 -12.59 31.18
CA THR A 797 -6.14 -12.52 32.61
C THR A 797 -5.40 -13.55 33.46
N GLN A 798 -5.13 -14.75 32.96
CA GLN A 798 -4.31 -15.74 33.66
C GLN A 798 -2.82 -15.34 33.67
N PHE A 799 -2.27 -14.93 32.52
CA PHE A 799 -0.89 -14.46 32.40
C PHE A 799 -0.57 -13.36 33.42
N LYS A 800 -1.49 -12.40 33.60
CA LYS A 800 -1.35 -11.30 34.56
C LYS A 800 -1.39 -11.72 36.04
N LYS A 801 -1.75 -12.97 36.35
CA LYS A 801 -1.74 -13.56 37.71
C LYS A 801 -0.47 -14.37 38.02
N LEU A 802 0.33 -14.73 37.01
CA LEU A 802 1.46 -15.66 37.17
C LEU A 802 2.77 -14.94 37.55
N SER A 803 3.58 -15.62 38.35
CA SER A 803 4.93 -15.18 38.73
C SER A 803 5.93 -15.40 37.58
N PRO A 804 6.97 -14.57 37.39
CA PRO A 804 7.98 -14.76 36.34
C PRO A 804 8.72 -16.11 36.34
N ASN A 805 8.69 -16.83 37.46
CA ASN A 805 9.23 -18.17 37.62
C ASN A 805 8.15 -19.11 38.20
N GLY A 806 6.88 -18.86 37.90
CA GLY A 806 5.73 -19.66 38.33
C GLY A 806 5.44 -20.80 37.36
N ASP A 807 4.96 -21.92 37.91
CA ASP A 807 4.50 -23.08 37.15
C ASP A 807 3.45 -22.70 36.08
N GLY A 808 3.54 -23.33 34.90
CA GLY A 808 2.64 -23.13 33.76
C GLY A 808 2.77 -21.80 33.00
N ILE A 809 3.68 -20.88 33.36
CA ILE A 809 3.77 -19.59 32.65
C ILE A 809 4.25 -19.73 31.20
N ASN A 810 5.16 -20.67 30.92
CA ASN A 810 5.60 -21.06 29.58
C ASN A 810 4.40 -21.46 28.69
N HIS A 811 3.49 -22.28 29.20
CA HIS A 811 2.29 -22.74 28.50
C HIS A 811 1.34 -21.58 28.13
N VAL A 812 1.16 -20.60 29.02
CA VAL A 812 0.31 -19.43 28.73
C VAL A 812 0.96 -18.51 27.69
N ILE A 813 2.28 -18.34 27.74
CA ILE A 813 3.03 -17.56 26.73
C ILE A 813 2.96 -18.27 25.36
N LEU A 814 3.09 -19.60 25.33
CA LEU A 814 2.95 -20.41 24.13
C LEU A 814 1.55 -20.27 23.51
N ALA A 815 0.49 -20.44 24.31
CA ALA A 815 -0.89 -20.27 23.85
C ALA A 815 -1.14 -18.87 23.24
N LEU A 816 -0.61 -17.81 23.86
CA LEU A 816 -0.69 -16.44 23.32
C LEU A 816 0.07 -16.29 22.00
N GLY A 817 1.23 -16.92 21.84
CA GLY A 817 2.03 -16.87 20.60
C GLY A 817 1.39 -17.67 19.46
N LEU A 818 0.82 -18.85 19.75
CA LEU A 818 0.05 -19.63 18.78
C LEU A 818 -1.18 -18.85 18.29
N LEU A 819 -1.97 -18.27 19.21
CA LEU A 819 -3.13 -17.46 18.81
C LEU A 819 -2.75 -16.16 18.07
N SER A 820 -1.53 -15.63 18.28
CA SER A 820 -0.94 -14.50 17.50
C SER A 820 -0.53 -14.91 16.07
N HIS A 821 -1.43 -15.59 15.36
CA HIS A 821 -1.23 -16.06 13.98
C HIS A 821 -1.52 -14.99 12.92
N ASP A 822 -2.18 -13.89 13.29
CA ASP A 822 -2.61 -12.84 12.36
C ASP A 822 -2.54 -11.43 12.98
N LEU A 823 -2.67 -10.39 12.16
CA LEU A 823 -2.49 -9.00 12.60
C LEU A 823 -3.69 -8.43 13.39
N LEU A 824 -4.87 -9.06 13.42
CA LEU A 824 -5.94 -8.77 14.39
C LEU A 824 -5.57 -9.34 15.77
N SER A 825 -5.28 -10.64 15.85
CA SER A 825 -4.97 -11.33 17.11
C SER A 825 -3.73 -10.76 17.79
N ALA A 826 -2.64 -10.53 17.04
CA ALA A 826 -1.44 -9.89 17.55
C ALA A 826 -1.72 -8.47 18.10
N ASN A 827 -2.47 -7.63 17.37
CA ASN A 827 -2.85 -6.30 17.86
C ASN A 827 -3.71 -6.36 19.14
N SER A 828 -4.60 -7.35 19.25
CA SER A 828 -5.42 -7.53 20.45
C SER A 828 -4.59 -7.84 21.70
N ILE A 829 -3.47 -8.56 21.55
CA ILE A 829 -2.57 -8.90 22.68
C ILE A 829 -1.60 -7.75 22.98
N VAL A 830 -1.17 -6.99 21.97
CA VAL A 830 -0.30 -5.81 22.16
C VAL A 830 -1.05 -4.67 22.85
N ARG A 831 -2.29 -4.37 22.46
CA ARG A 831 -3.12 -3.28 23.06
C ARG A 831 -3.34 -3.43 24.57
N THR A 832 -3.47 -4.67 25.08
CA THR A 832 -3.76 -4.94 26.50
C THR A 832 -2.53 -4.79 27.42
N GLY A 833 -1.42 -4.26 26.92
CA GLY A 833 -0.15 -4.11 27.65
C GLY A 833 0.61 -5.43 27.85
N THR A 834 0.11 -6.54 27.32
CA THR A 834 0.63 -7.90 27.59
C THR A 834 2.07 -8.05 27.11
N ALA A 835 2.43 -7.49 25.95
CA ALA A 835 3.79 -7.51 25.44
C ALA A 835 4.80 -6.79 26.36
N GLY A 836 4.42 -5.65 26.95
CA GLY A 836 5.27 -4.94 27.92
C GLY A 836 5.49 -5.76 29.19
N GLN A 837 4.41 -6.32 29.74
CA GLN A 837 4.49 -7.20 30.90
C GLN A 837 5.27 -8.50 30.61
N LEU A 838 5.22 -9.02 29.38
CA LEU A 838 6.01 -10.17 28.92
C LEU A 838 7.50 -9.85 28.86
N MET A 839 7.89 -8.66 28.42
CA MET A 839 9.29 -8.20 28.47
C MET A 839 9.79 -8.08 29.93
N GLU A 840 9.01 -7.52 30.84
CA GLU A 840 9.40 -7.43 32.27
C GLU A 840 9.47 -8.79 32.97
N ILE A 841 8.49 -9.67 32.74
CA ILE A 841 8.51 -11.06 33.23
C ILE A 841 9.78 -11.77 32.75
N SER A 842 10.15 -11.60 31.47
CA SER A 842 11.31 -12.28 30.89
C SER A 842 12.65 -11.73 31.39
N LYS A 843 12.72 -10.45 31.76
CA LYS A 843 13.88 -9.88 32.47
C LYS A 843 14.08 -10.53 33.84
N ALA A 844 13.00 -10.87 34.53
CA ALA A 844 13.00 -11.52 35.84
C ALA A 844 13.05 -13.07 35.80
N ALA A 845 12.87 -13.67 34.62
CA ALA A 845 12.94 -15.12 34.42
C ALA A 845 14.37 -15.65 34.58
N ARG A 846 14.53 -16.69 35.40
CA ARG A 846 15.79 -17.42 35.61
C ARG A 846 15.90 -18.69 34.74
N VAL A 847 14.80 -19.08 34.10
CA VAL A 847 14.70 -20.28 33.24
C VAL A 847 14.77 -19.86 31.78
N ASP A 848 15.71 -20.43 31.01
CA ASP A 848 15.92 -20.05 29.61
C ASP A 848 14.72 -20.41 28.71
N HIS A 849 14.01 -21.52 28.97
CA HIS A 849 12.77 -21.87 28.24
C HIS A 849 11.72 -20.74 28.28
N VAL A 850 11.62 -19.98 29.38
CA VAL A 850 10.72 -18.81 29.48
C VAL A 850 11.21 -17.66 28.60
N ARG A 851 12.52 -17.49 28.42
CA ARG A 851 13.12 -16.51 27.50
C ARG A 851 12.92 -16.92 26.05
N ALA A 852 13.07 -18.20 25.72
CA ALA A 852 12.74 -18.75 24.41
C ALA A 852 11.25 -18.58 24.07
N CYS A 853 10.33 -19.03 24.95
CA CYS A 853 8.88 -18.77 24.87
C CYS A 853 8.58 -17.30 24.55
N SER A 854 9.20 -16.38 25.30
CA SER A 854 8.87 -14.95 25.23
C SER A 854 9.48 -14.27 24.01
N ALA A 855 10.72 -14.60 23.64
CA ALA A 855 11.33 -14.11 22.40
C ALA A 855 10.53 -14.57 21.18
N TRP A 856 10.10 -15.84 21.15
CA TRP A 856 9.24 -16.41 20.11
C TRP A 856 7.86 -15.76 20.08
N CYS A 857 7.18 -15.67 21.22
CA CYS A 857 5.82 -15.11 21.33
C CYS A 857 5.80 -13.61 20.97
N LEU A 858 6.80 -12.84 21.39
CA LEU A 858 6.97 -11.46 20.93
C LEU A 858 7.26 -11.40 19.42
N GLY A 859 8.09 -12.31 18.88
CA GLY A 859 8.34 -12.42 17.44
C GLY A 859 7.08 -12.71 16.61
N ARG A 860 6.23 -13.64 17.06
CA ARG A 860 4.90 -13.94 16.48
C ARG A 860 4.01 -12.69 16.43
N MET A 861 4.11 -11.78 17.40
CA MET A 861 3.33 -10.53 17.40
C MET A 861 3.81 -9.47 16.40
N ILE A 862 5.00 -9.58 15.78
CA ILE A 862 5.58 -8.57 14.86
C ILE A 862 4.96 -8.67 13.44
N GLN A 863 3.63 -8.69 13.40
CA GLN A 863 2.81 -8.78 12.19
C GLN A 863 2.73 -7.46 11.42
N SER A 864 3.27 -6.36 11.95
CA SER A 864 3.36 -5.10 11.20
C SER A 864 4.45 -4.14 11.70
N ASP A 865 4.70 -3.12 10.88
CA ASP A 865 5.76 -2.13 11.07
C ASP A 865 5.54 -1.24 12.30
N ASP A 866 4.29 -0.97 12.70
CA ASP A 866 3.99 -0.22 13.93
C ASP A 866 4.28 -1.05 15.19
N ILE A 867 3.98 -2.36 15.17
CA ILE A 867 4.31 -3.25 16.29
C ILE A 867 5.84 -3.38 16.41
N ALA A 868 6.54 -3.53 15.28
CA ALA A 868 8.00 -3.48 15.24
C ALA A 868 8.55 -2.13 15.76
N ALA A 869 7.94 -1.01 15.35
CA ALA A 869 8.32 0.32 15.81
C ALA A 869 8.12 0.51 17.32
N LYS A 870 7.03 -0.04 17.88
CA LYS A 870 6.72 -0.02 19.31
C LYS A 870 7.70 -0.89 20.10
N PHE A 871 7.90 -2.15 19.71
CA PHE A 871 8.82 -3.04 20.43
C PHE A 871 10.27 -2.53 20.40
N ILE A 872 10.70 -1.84 19.33
CA ILE A 872 11.99 -1.14 19.30
C ILE A 872 12.02 0.06 20.28
N ALA A 873 10.90 0.77 20.47
CA ALA A 873 10.81 1.86 21.43
C ALA A 873 10.68 1.37 22.90
N ASP A 874 10.09 0.20 23.10
CA ASP A 874 9.93 -0.46 24.41
C ASP A 874 11.23 -1.14 24.92
N GLY A 875 12.30 -1.18 24.11
CA GLY A 875 13.59 -1.76 24.47
C GLY A 875 13.72 -3.27 24.26
N LEU A 876 12.92 -3.86 23.35
CA LEU A 876 13.05 -5.28 22.99
C LEU A 876 14.42 -5.64 22.36
N PRO A 877 15.00 -4.85 21.42
CA PRO A 877 16.25 -5.24 20.77
C PRO A 877 17.42 -5.39 21.77
N GLU A 878 17.54 -4.47 22.73
CA GLU A 878 18.50 -4.51 23.83
C GLU A 878 18.39 -5.82 24.62
N LEU A 879 17.16 -6.21 24.94
CA LEU A 879 16.85 -7.42 25.71
C LEU A 879 17.23 -8.70 24.94
N LEU A 880 16.89 -8.76 23.65
CA LEU A 880 17.24 -9.88 22.77
C LEU A 880 18.75 -9.96 22.51
N ILE A 881 19.44 -8.83 22.32
CA ILE A 881 20.91 -8.79 22.19
C ILE A 881 21.58 -9.37 23.45
N ASN A 882 21.08 -8.99 24.63
CA ASN A 882 21.60 -9.50 25.90
C ASN A 882 21.43 -11.03 26.00
N TRP A 883 20.23 -11.57 25.78
CA TRP A 883 20.00 -13.02 25.85
C TRP A 883 20.78 -13.78 24.77
N LEU A 884 20.81 -13.30 23.52
CA LEU A 884 21.59 -13.88 22.42
C LEU A 884 23.09 -13.95 22.73
N SER A 885 23.58 -13.06 23.59
CA SER A 885 24.98 -12.99 24.01
C SER A 885 25.30 -13.80 25.27
N THR A 886 24.30 -14.11 26.11
CA THR A 886 24.49 -14.62 27.50
C THR A 886 23.80 -15.95 27.80
N SER A 887 22.86 -16.42 26.98
CA SER A 887 22.20 -17.73 27.17
C SER A 887 22.98 -18.87 26.50
N ASP A 888 23.15 -19.97 27.24
CA ASP A 888 23.77 -21.20 26.75
C ASP A 888 22.77 -22.12 26.02
N ASN A 889 21.46 -21.97 26.28
CA ASN A 889 20.38 -22.68 25.58
C ASN A 889 20.28 -22.27 24.09
N LYS A 890 20.02 -23.24 23.21
CA LYS A 890 19.95 -23.03 21.75
C LYS A 890 18.71 -22.25 21.36
N ASP A 891 17.55 -22.71 21.79
CA ASP A 891 16.21 -22.20 21.44
C ASP A 891 16.08 -20.71 21.78
N THR A 892 16.64 -20.28 22.91
CA THR A 892 16.71 -18.86 23.32
C THR A 892 17.50 -18.04 22.30
N ARG A 893 18.67 -18.51 21.86
CA ARG A 893 19.46 -17.83 20.81
C ARG A 893 18.75 -17.85 19.47
N ARG A 894 18.21 -19.01 19.05
CA ARG A 894 17.44 -19.20 17.81
C ARG A 894 16.26 -18.22 17.73
N CYS A 895 15.43 -18.19 18.78
CA CYS A 895 14.29 -17.27 18.88
C CYS A 895 14.74 -15.79 18.95
N CYS A 896 15.81 -15.45 19.66
CA CYS A 896 16.32 -14.08 19.69
C CYS A 896 16.82 -13.60 18.33
N ALA A 897 17.59 -14.42 17.61
CA ALA A 897 18.11 -14.10 16.30
C ALA A 897 16.99 -13.95 15.25
N TRP A 898 16.00 -14.84 15.27
CA TRP A 898 14.80 -14.73 14.45
C TRP A 898 14.01 -13.45 14.73
N THR A 899 13.69 -13.17 16.00
CA THR A 899 12.93 -11.97 16.39
C THR A 899 13.68 -10.68 16.03
N LEU A 900 15.00 -10.63 16.20
CA LEU A 900 15.83 -9.51 15.75
C LEU A 900 15.81 -9.31 14.22
N GLY A 901 15.78 -10.41 13.44
CA GLY A 901 15.57 -10.35 11.99
C GLY A 901 14.15 -9.86 11.63
N THR A 902 13.13 -10.38 12.30
CA THR A 902 11.71 -10.03 12.06
C THR A 902 11.42 -8.55 12.34
N LEU A 903 12.07 -7.94 13.34
CA LEU A 903 11.98 -6.49 13.60
C LEU A 903 12.49 -5.62 12.43
N ALA A 904 13.37 -6.12 11.55
CA ALA A 904 13.95 -5.38 10.44
C ALA A 904 13.04 -5.29 9.18
N ARG A 905 11.73 -5.07 9.39
CA ARG A 905 10.70 -5.02 8.34
C ARG A 905 10.95 -3.94 7.28
N THR A 906 11.47 -2.78 7.68
CA THR A 906 11.82 -1.66 6.78
C THR A 906 13.21 -1.11 7.04
N ASP A 907 13.73 -0.35 6.08
CA ASP A 907 15.04 0.32 6.15
C ASP A 907 15.13 1.31 7.31
N ALA A 908 14.01 1.95 7.69
CA ALA A 908 13.93 2.85 8.84
C ALA A 908 13.99 2.10 10.17
N LEU A 909 13.29 0.95 10.28
CA LEU A 909 13.32 0.09 11.46
C LEU A 909 14.71 -0.56 11.64
N ALA A 910 15.29 -1.08 10.56
CA ALA A 910 16.68 -1.53 10.55
C ALA A 910 17.64 -0.41 10.95
N GLY A 911 17.41 0.83 10.51
CA GLY A 911 18.16 2.00 10.96
C GLY A 911 18.17 2.22 12.47
N LYS A 912 17.07 1.94 13.17
CA LYS A 912 17.01 1.94 14.65
C LYS A 912 17.76 0.75 15.26
N LEU A 913 17.53 -0.46 14.77
CA LEU A 913 18.21 -1.69 15.23
C LEU A 913 19.75 -1.56 15.14
N VAL A 914 20.25 -0.88 14.11
CA VAL A 914 21.69 -0.59 13.94
C VAL A 914 22.23 0.37 15.00
N GLN A 915 21.43 1.34 15.47
CA GLN A 915 21.82 2.25 16.56
C GLN A 915 21.94 1.52 17.91
N VAL A 916 21.10 0.51 18.13
CA VAL A 916 21.08 -0.32 19.35
C VAL A 916 22.18 -1.40 19.37
N GLY A 917 22.85 -1.64 18.23
CA GLY A 917 23.96 -2.61 18.15
C GLY A 917 23.55 -4.02 17.71
N VAL A 918 22.43 -4.18 17.01
CA VAL A 918 21.99 -5.48 16.47
C VAL A 918 23.00 -6.08 15.47
N ILE A 919 23.73 -5.25 14.71
CA ILE A 919 24.75 -5.72 13.75
C ILE A 919 25.86 -6.57 14.40
N PRO A 920 26.64 -6.08 15.39
CA PRO A 920 27.67 -6.90 16.02
C PRO A 920 27.10 -8.09 16.79
N ALA A 921 25.88 -8.01 17.32
CA ALA A 921 25.23 -9.14 17.99
C ALA A 921 24.93 -10.29 17.01
N LEU A 922 24.28 -10.00 15.86
CA LEU A 922 23.98 -11.01 14.84
C LEU A 922 25.24 -11.54 14.15
N ALA A 923 26.24 -10.69 13.89
CA ALA A 923 27.51 -11.12 13.31
C ALA A 923 28.30 -12.05 14.27
N SER A 924 28.34 -11.72 15.56
CA SER A 924 28.93 -12.56 16.62
C SER A 924 28.20 -13.89 16.76
N HIS A 925 26.87 -13.89 16.72
CA HIS A 925 26.07 -15.11 16.75
C HIS A 925 26.36 -15.99 15.53
N LEU A 926 26.30 -15.47 14.30
CA LEU A 926 26.63 -16.24 13.10
C LEU A 926 28.07 -16.80 13.15
N ALA A 927 29.04 -16.03 13.63
CA ALA A 927 30.42 -16.50 13.77
C ALA A 927 30.58 -17.63 14.81
N LYS A 928 29.78 -17.64 15.89
CA LYS A 928 29.72 -18.74 16.87
C LYS A 928 28.98 -19.97 16.32
N THR A 929 27.97 -19.78 15.47
CA THR A 929 27.11 -20.84 14.95
C THR A 929 27.67 -21.51 13.68
N ALA A 930 28.50 -20.82 12.88
CA ALA A 930 29.11 -21.33 11.65
C ALA A 930 30.28 -22.30 11.89
N ILE A 931 30.02 -23.37 12.65
CA ILE A 931 30.91 -24.50 12.91
C ILE A 931 30.49 -25.74 12.08
N PRO A 932 31.39 -26.72 11.83
CA PRO A 932 31.08 -27.84 10.93
C PRO A 932 29.91 -28.72 11.35
N ASP A 933 29.68 -28.87 12.66
CA ASP A 933 28.68 -29.77 13.25
C ASP A 933 27.45 -29.02 13.78
N ALA A 934 27.12 -27.85 13.22
CA ALA A 934 25.98 -27.05 13.62
C ALA A 934 24.65 -27.56 13.03
N GLU A 935 23.56 -27.39 13.79
CA GLU A 935 22.20 -27.68 13.31
C GLU A 935 21.81 -26.75 12.15
N SER A 936 21.17 -27.31 11.12
CA SER A 936 20.75 -26.58 9.93
C SER A 936 19.85 -25.39 10.28
N GLU A 937 18.91 -25.55 11.22
CA GLU A 937 18.02 -24.44 11.61
C GLU A 937 18.77 -23.31 12.32
N ASP A 938 19.69 -23.61 13.25
CA ASP A 938 20.53 -22.60 13.92
C ASP A 938 21.32 -21.78 12.89
N LEU A 939 21.91 -22.44 11.88
CA LEU A 939 22.59 -21.78 10.76
C LEU A 939 21.63 -20.92 9.93
N CYS A 940 20.48 -21.48 9.51
CA CYS A 940 19.51 -20.80 8.66
C CYS A 940 18.94 -19.54 9.32
N VAL A 941 18.65 -19.59 10.63
CA VAL A 941 18.16 -18.44 11.41
C VAL A 941 19.24 -17.37 11.57
N ALA A 942 20.49 -17.74 11.84
CA ALA A 942 21.60 -16.80 11.91
C ALA A 942 21.87 -16.11 10.56
N LEU A 943 21.80 -16.86 9.45
CA LEU A 943 21.92 -16.35 8.08
C LEU A 943 20.74 -15.43 7.72
N PHE A 944 19.51 -15.80 8.09
CA PHE A 944 18.32 -14.96 7.95
C PHE A 944 18.50 -13.61 8.64
N GLY A 945 18.87 -13.60 9.92
CA GLY A 945 19.04 -12.35 10.69
C GLY A 945 20.04 -11.39 10.03
N VAL A 946 21.21 -11.89 9.65
CA VAL A 946 22.26 -11.09 8.97
C VAL A 946 21.76 -10.61 7.59
N GLY A 947 21.16 -11.48 6.77
CA GLY A 947 20.63 -11.12 5.46
C GLY A 947 19.44 -10.16 5.49
N ARG A 948 18.58 -10.24 6.51
CA ARG A 948 17.42 -9.36 6.73
C ARG A 948 17.83 -7.97 7.23
N LEU A 949 18.97 -7.84 7.92
CA LEU A 949 19.60 -6.54 8.24
C LEU A 949 20.39 -5.94 7.07
N ALA A 950 20.82 -6.74 6.08
CA ALA A 950 21.53 -6.30 4.86
C ALA A 950 20.61 -5.57 3.85
N ARG A 951 19.92 -4.51 4.31
CA ARG A 951 18.92 -3.75 3.54
C ARG A 951 19.54 -2.65 2.66
N THR A 952 20.60 -2.01 3.13
CA THR A 952 21.27 -0.89 2.45
C THR A 952 22.76 -1.16 2.24
N ILE A 953 23.40 -0.41 1.33
CA ILE A 953 24.88 -0.44 1.16
C ILE A 953 25.58 -0.14 2.49
N LYS A 954 25.06 0.82 3.29
CA LYS A 954 25.62 1.19 4.59
C LYS A 954 25.56 0.02 5.59
N PHE A 955 24.42 -0.65 5.68
CA PHE A 955 24.25 -1.78 6.62
C PHE A 955 25.04 -3.01 6.16
N SER A 956 25.09 -3.27 4.85
CA SER A 956 25.90 -4.36 4.28
C SER A 956 27.40 -4.18 4.54
N LYS A 957 27.92 -2.94 4.40
CA LYS A 957 29.30 -2.60 4.78
C LYS A 957 29.55 -2.69 6.30
N ALA A 958 28.56 -2.36 7.13
CA ALA A 958 28.67 -2.47 8.59
C ALA A 958 28.65 -3.93 9.07
N LEU A 959 27.81 -4.79 8.48
CA LEU A 959 27.79 -6.25 8.71
C LEU A 959 29.12 -6.89 8.30
N ALA A 960 29.67 -6.53 7.14
CA ALA A 960 31.00 -6.96 6.71
C ALA A 960 32.11 -6.49 7.67
N GLY A 961 32.06 -5.22 8.13
CA GLY A 961 32.99 -4.69 9.14
C GLY A 961 32.86 -5.35 10.51
N ALA A 962 31.70 -5.93 10.83
CA ALA A 962 31.47 -6.75 12.03
C ALA A 962 31.84 -8.23 11.85
N GLY A 963 32.41 -8.62 10.69
CA GLY A 963 32.93 -9.95 10.44
C GLY A 963 31.93 -11.01 9.97
N SER A 964 30.68 -10.65 9.62
CA SER A 964 29.65 -11.63 9.25
C SER A 964 29.87 -12.35 7.91
N VAL A 965 30.71 -11.78 7.02
CA VAL A 965 30.81 -12.26 5.63
C VAL A 965 31.60 -13.55 5.50
N GLU A 966 32.73 -13.70 6.19
CA GLU A 966 33.54 -14.92 6.09
C GLU A 966 32.78 -16.15 6.63
N PRO A 967 32.11 -16.12 7.81
CA PRO A 967 31.24 -17.20 8.26
C PRO A 967 30.12 -17.52 7.26
N MET A 968 29.42 -16.51 6.73
CA MET A 968 28.34 -16.68 5.75
C MET A 968 28.81 -17.40 4.48
N VAL A 969 29.95 -16.98 3.92
CA VAL A 969 30.49 -17.52 2.67
C VAL A 969 31.19 -18.85 2.88
N ARG A 970 31.81 -19.08 4.04
CA ARG A 970 32.33 -20.39 4.45
C ARG A 970 31.20 -21.42 4.52
N THR A 971 30.09 -21.09 5.16
CA THR A 971 28.90 -21.95 5.24
C THR A 971 28.38 -22.31 3.85
N LEU A 972 28.21 -21.32 2.95
CA LEU A 972 27.80 -21.53 1.55
C LEU A 972 28.72 -22.51 0.78
N ASN A 973 30.04 -22.43 1.01
CA ASN A 973 31.01 -23.30 0.35
C ASN A 973 31.06 -24.71 0.94
N GLN A 974 30.90 -24.86 2.26
CA GLN A 974 31.08 -26.13 2.96
C GLN A 974 29.82 -27.00 2.96
N THR A 975 28.63 -26.43 3.21
CA THR A 975 27.41 -27.22 3.38
C THR A 975 26.91 -27.89 2.08
N LEU A 976 26.11 -28.94 2.26
CA LEU A 976 25.32 -29.62 1.23
C LEU A 976 23.80 -29.62 1.56
N ASP A 977 23.42 -29.07 2.71
CA ASP A 977 22.05 -28.94 3.17
C ASP A 977 21.29 -27.90 2.30
N PRO A 978 20.15 -28.24 1.67
CA PRO A 978 19.43 -27.34 0.77
C PRO A 978 18.92 -26.05 1.44
N ASP A 979 18.47 -26.11 2.68
CA ASP A 979 17.96 -24.94 3.41
C ASP A 979 19.11 -24.02 3.83
N VAL A 980 20.20 -24.58 4.33
CA VAL A 980 21.40 -23.78 4.65
C VAL A 980 21.97 -23.14 3.38
N LEU A 981 21.98 -23.84 2.24
CA LEU A 981 22.35 -23.28 0.93
C LEU A 981 21.39 -22.17 0.48
N ASN A 982 20.07 -22.36 0.67
CA ASN A 982 19.03 -21.37 0.36
C ASN A 982 19.27 -20.05 1.12
N TRP A 983 19.37 -20.12 2.45
CA TRP A 983 19.55 -18.93 3.30
C TRP A 983 20.94 -18.30 3.15
N ALA A 984 22.00 -19.10 2.94
CA ALA A 984 23.33 -18.55 2.68
C ALA A 984 23.41 -17.81 1.34
N ALA A 985 22.85 -18.36 0.26
CA ALA A 985 22.79 -17.69 -1.04
C ALA A 985 21.93 -16.41 -0.99
N ARG A 986 20.75 -16.46 -0.34
CA ARG A 986 19.88 -15.29 -0.17
C ARG A 986 20.56 -14.20 0.66
N ALA A 987 21.27 -14.54 1.75
CA ALA A 987 22.01 -13.60 2.57
C ALA A 987 23.19 -12.95 1.82
N VAL A 988 23.95 -13.72 1.01
CA VAL A 988 24.97 -13.19 0.09
C VAL A 988 24.36 -12.19 -0.90
N GLY A 989 23.22 -12.53 -1.53
CA GLY A 989 22.49 -11.63 -2.43
C GLY A 989 21.95 -10.36 -1.77
N CYS A 990 21.67 -10.38 -0.46
CA CYS A 990 21.22 -9.20 0.28
C CYS A 990 22.36 -8.20 0.55
N HIS A 991 23.55 -8.70 0.89
CA HIS A 991 24.76 -7.88 1.04
C HIS A 991 25.21 -7.25 -0.28
N MET A 992 24.97 -7.95 -1.39
CA MET A 992 25.27 -7.47 -2.74
C MET A 992 24.21 -6.46 -3.22
N ARG A 993 24.34 -5.20 -2.83
CA ARG A 993 23.46 -4.11 -3.31
C ARG A 993 24.02 -3.46 -4.59
N PRO A 994 23.16 -2.99 -5.52
CA PRO A 994 23.58 -2.31 -6.73
C PRO A 994 24.54 -1.14 -6.45
N ASN A 995 25.44 -0.87 -7.39
CA ASN A 995 26.46 0.19 -7.28
C ASN A 995 27.39 0.06 -6.06
N SER A 996 27.58 -1.15 -5.50
CA SER A 996 28.53 -1.37 -4.40
C SER A 996 29.72 -2.23 -4.83
N SER A 997 30.64 -1.62 -5.59
CA SER A 997 31.85 -2.29 -6.07
C SER A 997 32.73 -2.85 -4.93
N ASP A 998 32.74 -2.22 -3.76
CA ASP A 998 33.48 -2.73 -2.60
C ASP A 998 32.85 -3.98 -1.97
N MET A 999 31.52 -4.04 -1.87
CA MET A 999 30.85 -5.24 -1.34
C MET A 999 31.05 -6.43 -2.28
N ALA A 1000 31.05 -6.21 -3.59
CA ALA A 1000 31.42 -7.23 -4.56
C ALA A 1000 32.86 -7.73 -4.33
N LYS A 1001 33.85 -6.84 -4.14
CA LYS A 1001 35.24 -7.24 -3.83
C LYS A 1001 35.34 -8.06 -2.53
N ILE A 1002 34.61 -7.68 -1.48
CA ILE A 1002 34.62 -8.37 -0.18
C ILE A 1002 34.02 -9.77 -0.34
N LEU A 1003 32.80 -9.90 -0.89
CA LEU A 1003 32.15 -11.19 -1.06
C LEU A 1003 32.95 -12.13 -1.98
N LEU A 1004 33.52 -11.62 -3.08
CA LEU A 1004 34.34 -12.43 -3.99
C LEU A 1004 35.67 -12.86 -3.37
N ARG A 1005 36.30 -12.02 -2.53
CA ARG A 1005 37.55 -12.35 -1.83
C ARG A 1005 37.39 -13.56 -0.91
N GLU A 1006 36.25 -13.68 -0.24
CA GLU A 1006 35.97 -14.80 0.68
C GLU A 1006 35.40 -16.04 -0.05
N GLY A 1007 35.32 -16.04 -1.39
CA GLY A 1007 34.92 -17.22 -2.19
C GLY A 1007 33.42 -17.35 -2.50
N ALA A 1008 32.67 -16.25 -2.55
CA ALA A 1008 31.22 -16.32 -2.80
C ALA A 1008 30.83 -16.77 -4.22
N ALA A 1009 31.70 -16.55 -5.23
CA ALA A 1009 31.40 -16.99 -6.60
C ALA A 1009 31.42 -18.52 -6.73
N ASP A 1010 32.41 -19.16 -6.11
CA ASP A 1010 32.64 -20.60 -6.14
C ASP A 1010 31.51 -21.34 -5.39
N GLY A 1011 31.13 -20.85 -4.21
CA GLY A 1011 30.00 -21.38 -3.45
C GLY A 1011 28.66 -21.25 -4.19
N LEU A 1012 28.42 -20.12 -4.87
CA LEU A 1012 27.23 -19.96 -5.72
C LEU A 1012 27.26 -20.89 -6.94
N ALA A 1013 28.42 -21.10 -7.59
CA ALA A 1013 28.53 -22.02 -8.73
C ALA A 1013 28.41 -23.51 -8.32
N LYS A 1014 28.81 -23.86 -7.10
CA LYS A 1014 28.63 -25.19 -6.48
C LYS A 1014 27.14 -25.52 -6.26
N LEU A 1015 26.33 -24.54 -5.83
CA LEU A 1015 24.99 -24.76 -5.28
C LEU A 1015 24.05 -25.55 -6.24
N PRO A 1016 23.84 -25.17 -7.52
CA PRO A 1016 22.93 -25.90 -8.43
C PRO A 1016 23.37 -27.32 -8.82
N ARG A 1017 24.54 -27.78 -8.36
CA ARG A 1017 25.03 -29.16 -8.52
C ARG A 1017 24.97 -29.97 -7.20
N SER A 1018 24.68 -29.30 -6.08
CA SER A 1018 24.75 -29.89 -4.73
C SER A 1018 23.37 -30.20 -4.13
N ILE A 1019 22.31 -29.58 -4.64
CA ILE A 1019 20.93 -29.78 -4.18
C ILE A 1019 20.14 -30.73 -5.10
N PRO A 1020 19.16 -31.47 -4.56
CA PRO A 1020 18.22 -32.26 -5.37
C PRO A 1020 17.44 -31.38 -6.38
N PRO A 1021 17.01 -31.91 -7.54
CA PRO A 1021 16.28 -31.12 -8.54
C PRO A 1021 14.97 -30.48 -8.03
N HIS A 1022 14.35 -31.07 -7.01
CA HIS A 1022 13.10 -30.59 -6.42
C HIS A 1022 13.26 -29.39 -5.47
N GLU A 1023 14.48 -29.06 -5.05
CA GLU A 1023 14.75 -27.95 -4.13
C GLU A 1023 14.81 -26.60 -4.85
N THR A 1024 13.64 -26.12 -5.29
CA THR A 1024 13.53 -24.93 -6.13
C THR A 1024 13.94 -23.64 -5.43
N ASP A 1025 13.74 -23.54 -4.12
CA ASP A 1025 13.84 -22.25 -3.43
C ASP A 1025 15.31 -21.82 -3.24
N ALA A 1026 16.22 -22.80 -3.04
CA ALA A 1026 17.66 -22.58 -3.12
C ALA A 1026 18.12 -22.12 -4.53
N LEU A 1027 17.50 -22.63 -5.61
CA LEU A 1027 17.78 -22.15 -6.97
C LEU A 1027 17.32 -20.69 -7.18
N GLY A 1028 16.19 -20.30 -6.60
CA GLY A 1028 15.73 -18.90 -6.59
C GLY A 1028 16.68 -17.99 -5.83
N SER A 1029 17.11 -18.40 -4.63
CA SER A 1029 18.06 -17.65 -3.79
C SER A 1029 19.44 -17.51 -4.43
N PHE A 1030 19.91 -18.54 -5.14
CA PHE A 1030 21.07 -18.47 -6.03
C PHE A 1030 20.85 -17.45 -7.17
N ALA A 1031 19.73 -17.52 -7.89
CA ALA A 1031 19.42 -16.63 -9.01
C ALA A 1031 19.37 -15.16 -8.57
N PHE A 1032 18.71 -14.88 -7.45
CA PHE A 1032 18.68 -13.57 -6.79
C PHE A 1032 20.10 -13.03 -6.50
N ALA A 1033 20.98 -13.87 -5.96
CA ALA A 1033 22.38 -13.49 -5.73
C ALA A 1033 23.12 -13.16 -7.03
N ILE A 1034 22.93 -13.94 -8.10
CA ILE A 1034 23.57 -13.68 -9.41
C ILE A 1034 23.03 -12.41 -10.08
N ALA A 1035 21.71 -12.16 -10.01
CA ALA A 1035 21.11 -10.90 -10.48
C ALA A 1035 21.70 -9.69 -9.74
N ARG A 1036 21.84 -9.79 -8.42
CA ARG A 1036 22.43 -8.75 -7.57
C ARG A 1036 23.92 -8.50 -7.84
N PHE A 1037 24.73 -9.56 -7.99
CA PHE A 1037 26.14 -9.45 -8.39
C PHE A 1037 26.33 -8.82 -9.76
N SER A 1038 25.44 -9.12 -10.70
CA SER A 1038 25.49 -8.58 -12.07
C SER A 1038 25.33 -7.05 -12.10
N CYS A 1039 24.61 -6.46 -11.14
CA CYS A 1039 24.39 -5.01 -11.04
C CYS A 1039 25.33 -4.29 -10.04
N ALA A 1040 26.46 -4.89 -9.68
CA ALA A 1040 27.55 -4.19 -9.02
C ALA A 1040 28.16 -3.10 -9.93
N GLU A 1041 28.72 -2.05 -9.35
CA GLU A 1041 29.48 -1.04 -10.10
C GLU A 1041 30.60 -1.69 -10.92
N TRP A 1042 30.76 -1.25 -12.17
CA TRP A 1042 31.19 -2.07 -13.30
C TRP A 1042 32.69 -2.44 -13.37
N GLY A 1043 33.18 -3.15 -12.36
CA GLY A 1043 34.51 -3.77 -12.37
C GLY A 1043 34.58 -4.99 -13.29
N SER A 1044 35.53 -5.00 -14.23
CA SER A 1044 35.79 -6.17 -15.07
C SER A 1044 36.22 -7.40 -14.26
N THR A 1045 36.81 -7.19 -13.08
CA THR A 1045 37.16 -8.22 -12.08
C THR A 1045 35.95 -9.03 -11.60
N THR A 1046 34.83 -8.38 -11.27
CA THR A 1046 33.63 -9.05 -10.74
C THR A 1046 33.08 -10.06 -11.75
N ARG A 1047 33.00 -9.66 -13.02
CA ARG A 1047 32.59 -10.53 -14.13
C ARG A 1047 33.54 -11.69 -14.35
N LYS A 1048 34.86 -11.43 -14.32
CA LYS A 1048 35.88 -12.47 -14.47
C LYS A 1048 35.76 -13.53 -13.38
N ALA A 1049 35.61 -13.13 -12.11
CA ALA A 1049 35.44 -14.07 -11.00
C ALA A 1049 34.21 -14.98 -11.17
N LEU A 1050 33.04 -14.42 -11.51
CA LEU A 1050 31.82 -15.21 -11.73
C LEU A 1050 31.96 -16.21 -12.90
N VAL A 1051 32.59 -15.80 -14.01
CA VAL A 1051 32.84 -16.70 -15.15
C VAL A 1051 33.88 -17.77 -14.80
N GLN A 1052 34.97 -17.40 -14.11
CA GLN A 1052 36.02 -18.32 -13.69
C GLN A 1052 35.53 -19.37 -12.69
N ALA A 1053 34.55 -19.04 -11.84
CA ALA A 1053 33.88 -19.98 -10.96
C ALA A 1053 32.86 -20.90 -11.68
N GLY A 1054 32.51 -20.63 -12.95
CA GLY A 1054 31.53 -21.42 -13.70
C GLY A 1054 30.07 -21.08 -13.41
N VAL A 1055 29.77 -19.85 -12.97
CA VAL A 1055 28.39 -19.41 -12.64
C VAL A 1055 27.44 -19.51 -13.85
N VAL A 1056 27.93 -19.34 -15.08
CA VAL A 1056 27.10 -19.45 -16.31
C VAL A 1056 26.58 -20.88 -16.47
N ASP A 1057 27.45 -21.89 -16.35
CA ASP A 1057 27.07 -23.30 -16.37
C ASP A 1057 26.12 -23.66 -15.22
N ALA A 1058 26.41 -23.16 -14.02
CA ALA A 1058 25.57 -23.39 -12.84
C ALA A 1058 24.15 -22.82 -13.04
N LEU A 1059 24.03 -21.62 -13.60
CA LEU A 1059 22.75 -20.97 -13.90
C LEU A 1059 21.96 -21.67 -15.02
N LEU A 1060 22.63 -22.17 -16.06
CA LEU A 1060 21.99 -22.98 -17.08
C LEU A 1060 21.62 -24.38 -16.57
N SER A 1061 22.38 -24.96 -15.64
CA SER A 1061 22.02 -26.20 -14.93
C SER A 1061 20.78 -26.01 -14.06
N ALA A 1062 20.74 -24.93 -13.27
CA ALA A 1062 19.58 -24.52 -12.47
C ALA A 1062 18.32 -24.37 -13.34
N LEU A 1063 18.41 -23.65 -14.45
CA LEU A 1063 17.29 -23.44 -15.36
C LEU A 1063 16.82 -24.74 -16.02
N ARG A 1064 17.73 -25.68 -16.35
CA ARG A 1064 17.36 -27.03 -16.84
C ARG A 1064 16.62 -27.83 -15.77
N ALA A 1065 17.14 -27.89 -14.55
CA ALA A 1065 16.52 -28.60 -13.43
C ALA A 1065 15.10 -28.07 -13.13
N ALA A 1066 14.95 -26.75 -13.03
CA ALA A 1066 13.66 -26.08 -12.86
C ALA A 1066 12.68 -26.40 -14.02
N SER A 1067 13.17 -26.46 -15.27
CA SER A 1067 12.35 -26.80 -16.46
C SER A 1067 11.91 -28.27 -16.57
N ALA A 1068 12.41 -29.14 -15.69
CA ALA A 1068 12.04 -30.56 -15.62
C ALA A 1068 10.87 -30.83 -14.66
N ILE A 1069 10.44 -29.83 -13.88
CA ILE A 1069 9.41 -29.95 -12.85
C ILE A 1069 8.20 -29.08 -13.23
N PRO A 1070 6.96 -29.60 -13.17
CA PRO A 1070 5.76 -28.78 -13.35
C PRO A 1070 5.73 -27.63 -12.34
N THR A 1071 5.36 -26.42 -12.77
CA THR A 1071 5.55 -25.18 -11.99
C THR A 1071 4.78 -25.15 -10.66
N THR A 1072 5.41 -25.62 -9.59
CA THR A 1072 4.96 -25.47 -8.20
C THR A 1072 5.26 -24.07 -7.67
N ASN A 1073 6.46 -23.53 -7.94
CA ASN A 1073 6.86 -22.17 -7.58
C ASN A 1073 7.26 -21.34 -8.82
N PRO A 1074 6.30 -20.62 -9.45
CA PRO A 1074 6.59 -19.78 -10.62
C PRO A 1074 7.59 -18.64 -10.36
N GLN A 1075 7.75 -18.18 -9.12
CA GLN A 1075 8.64 -17.07 -8.78
C GLN A 1075 10.12 -17.45 -9.02
N VAL A 1076 10.51 -18.68 -8.68
CA VAL A 1076 11.87 -19.20 -8.93
C VAL A 1076 12.21 -19.17 -10.43
N HIS A 1077 11.25 -19.54 -11.30
CA HIS A 1077 11.47 -19.52 -12.76
C HIS A 1077 11.65 -18.09 -13.30
N ALA A 1078 10.98 -17.11 -12.69
CA ALA A 1078 11.17 -15.70 -13.00
C ALA A 1078 12.52 -15.16 -12.46
N GLU A 1079 12.90 -15.48 -11.22
CA GLU A 1079 14.22 -15.12 -10.66
C GLU A 1079 15.37 -15.67 -11.53
N LEU A 1080 15.30 -16.95 -11.95
CA LEU A 1080 16.27 -17.57 -12.86
C LEU A 1080 16.33 -16.88 -14.23
N ALA A 1081 15.19 -16.57 -14.84
CA ALA A 1081 15.14 -15.86 -16.12
C ALA A 1081 15.70 -14.44 -16.01
N PHE A 1082 15.42 -13.71 -14.93
CA PHE A 1082 15.98 -12.38 -14.69
C PHE A 1082 17.49 -12.43 -14.43
N ALA A 1083 17.99 -13.42 -13.69
CA ALA A 1083 19.43 -13.62 -13.49
C ALA A 1083 20.16 -13.83 -14.84
N VAL A 1084 19.58 -14.64 -15.74
CA VAL A 1084 20.10 -14.82 -17.11
C VAL A 1084 20.04 -13.51 -17.92
N SER A 1085 18.96 -12.73 -17.80
CA SER A 1085 18.84 -11.41 -18.45
C SER A 1085 19.96 -10.46 -17.99
N PHE A 1086 20.14 -10.26 -16.68
CA PHE A 1086 21.17 -9.37 -16.15
C PHE A 1086 22.58 -9.83 -16.50
N LEU A 1087 22.90 -11.12 -16.33
CA LEU A 1087 24.21 -11.66 -16.64
C LEU A 1087 24.53 -11.55 -18.15
N GLY A 1088 23.51 -11.72 -19.00
CA GLY A 1088 23.59 -11.52 -20.44
C GLY A 1088 23.77 -10.06 -20.86
N ASP A 1089 23.06 -9.10 -20.25
CA ASP A 1089 23.27 -7.66 -20.53
C ASP A 1089 24.68 -7.24 -20.14
N VAL A 1090 25.00 -7.47 -18.87
CA VAL A 1090 26.23 -7.08 -18.18
C VAL A 1090 27.44 -7.72 -18.85
N GLY A 1091 27.38 -9.03 -19.11
CA GLY A 1091 28.49 -9.82 -19.60
C GLY A 1091 29.04 -9.41 -20.96
N GLY A 1092 28.27 -8.67 -21.77
CA GLY A 1092 28.66 -8.25 -23.10
C GLY A 1092 28.53 -9.37 -24.15
N SER A 1093 29.18 -9.21 -25.30
CA SER A 1093 29.10 -10.19 -26.40
C SER A 1093 29.63 -11.57 -26.04
N ALA A 1094 30.67 -11.67 -25.20
CA ALA A 1094 31.27 -12.93 -24.78
C ALA A 1094 30.26 -13.83 -24.03
N ILE A 1095 29.75 -13.37 -22.88
CA ILE A 1095 28.79 -14.14 -22.08
C ILE A 1095 27.47 -14.39 -22.83
N ARG A 1096 27.01 -13.44 -23.68
CA ARG A 1096 25.84 -13.71 -24.53
C ARG A 1096 26.08 -14.83 -25.53
N LYS A 1097 27.29 -14.95 -26.09
CA LYS A 1097 27.67 -16.07 -26.96
C LYS A 1097 27.77 -17.37 -26.16
N GLU A 1098 28.39 -17.33 -24.97
CA GLU A 1098 28.51 -18.46 -24.04
C GLU A 1098 27.13 -19.04 -23.66
N ILE A 1099 26.17 -18.19 -23.29
CA ILE A 1099 24.77 -18.56 -23.02
C ILE A 1099 24.08 -19.13 -24.27
N GLN A 1100 24.40 -18.65 -25.47
CA GLN A 1100 23.86 -19.17 -26.73
C GLN A 1100 24.44 -20.56 -27.07
N ASP A 1101 25.77 -20.68 -27.05
CA ASP A 1101 26.51 -21.92 -27.37
C ASP A 1101 26.10 -23.06 -26.41
N ALA A 1102 25.77 -22.75 -25.15
CA ALA A 1102 25.29 -23.70 -24.15
C ALA A 1102 23.76 -23.97 -24.19
N GLY A 1103 23.03 -23.45 -25.20
CA GLY A 1103 21.61 -23.73 -25.43
C GLY A 1103 20.62 -22.96 -24.53
N GLY A 1104 21.04 -21.84 -23.94
CA GLY A 1104 20.24 -21.05 -23.00
C GLY A 1104 18.91 -20.55 -23.55
N ILE A 1105 18.85 -20.24 -24.86
CA ILE A 1105 17.62 -19.77 -25.51
C ILE A 1105 16.55 -20.88 -25.54
N GLU A 1106 16.94 -22.12 -25.84
CA GLU A 1106 16.05 -23.26 -25.98
C GLU A 1106 15.44 -23.66 -24.63
N ILE A 1107 16.24 -23.57 -23.56
CA ILE A 1107 15.78 -23.80 -22.19
C ILE A 1107 14.81 -22.69 -21.76
N LEU A 1108 15.12 -21.42 -22.02
CA LEU A 1108 14.19 -20.30 -21.77
C LEU A 1108 12.87 -20.45 -22.56
N LYS A 1109 12.92 -20.91 -23.82
CA LYS A 1109 11.72 -21.22 -24.62
C LYS A 1109 10.89 -22.38 -24.02
N GLN A 1110 11.54 -23.39 -23.43
CA GLN A 1110 10.85 -24.49 -22.74
C GLN A 1110 10.13 -23.99 -21.48
N VAL A 1111 10.83 -23.27 -20.61
CA VAL A 1111 10.26 -22.66 -19.39
C VAL A 1111 9.10 -21.70 -19.74
N ALA A 1112 9.24 -20.88 -20.78
CA ALA A 1112 8.21 -19.94 -21.25
C ALA A 1112 6.92 -20.62 -21.76
N ARG A 1113 7.00 -21.86 -22.24
CA ARG A 1113 5.84 -22.67 -22.69
C ARG A 1113 5.11 -23.31 -21.52
N GLN A 1114 5.84 -23.79 -20.52
CA GLN A 1114 5.28 -24.44 -19.32
C GLN A 1114 4.74 -23.41 -18.31
N GLY A 1115 5.36 -22.24 -18.22
CA GLY A 1115 5.08 -21.25 -17.18
C GLY A 1115 3.86 -20.35 -17.42
N PRO A 1116 3.33 -19.75 -16.33
CA PRO A 1116 2.28 -18.72 -16.39
C PRO A 1116 2.79 -17.43 -17.07
N PRO A 1117 1.90 -16.46 -17.37
CA PRO A 1117 2.22 -15.27 -18.18
C PRO A 1117 3.46 -14.49 -17.72
N ASP A 1118 3.68 -14.32 -16.41
CA ASP A 1118 4.82 -13.56 -15.89
C ASP A 1118 6.16 -14.30 -16.05
N VAL A 1119 6.17 -15.63 -15.90
CA VAL A 1119 7.35 -16.46 -16.19
C VAL A 1119 7.68 -16.39 -17.68
N ARG A 1120 6.67 -16.48 -18.54
CA ARG A 1120 6.82 -16.32 -20.00
C ARG A 1120 7.41 -14.96 -20.36
N LYS A 1121 6.85 -13.88 -19.83
CA LYS A 1121 7.29 -12.49 -19.99
C LYS A 1121 8.72 -12.25 -19.47
N ALA A 1122 9.12 -12.90 -18.37
CA ALA A 1122 10.50 -12.88 -17.88
C ALA A 1122 11.45 -13.60 -18.86
N CYS A 1123 11.10 -14.81 -19.31
CA CYS A 1123 11.90 -15.57 -20.27
C CYS A 1123 12.03 -14.87 -21.64
N GLU A 1124 10.94 -14.30 -22.18
CA GLU A 1124 10.94 -13.51 -23.41
C GLU A 1124 11.85 -12.27 -23.30
N THR A 1125 11.82 -11.62 -22.14
CA THR A 1125 12.69 -10.46 -21.87
C THR A 1125 14.15 -10.91 -21.82
N ALA A 1126 14.47 -12.01 -21.13
CA ALA A 1126 15.82 -12.59 -21.07
C ALA A 1126 16.35 -13.03 -22.46
N ILE A 1127 15.51 -13.69 -23.28
CA ILE A 1127 15.84 -14.03 -24.67
C ILE A 1127 16.15 -12.75 -25.45
N THR A 1128 15.34 -11.70 -25.31
CA THR A 1128 15.57 -10.41 -25.99
C THR A 1128 16.88 -9.77 -25.56
N THR A 1129 17.26 -9.85 -24.28
CA THR A 1129 18.56 -9.38 -23.77
C THR A 1129 19.74 -10.17 -24.33
N ILE A 1130 19.58 -11.47 -24.59
CA ILE A 1130 20.60 -12.33 -25.20
C ILE A 1130 20.74 -12.07 -26.71
N THR A 1131 19.63 -12.07 -27.46
CA THR A 1131 19.62 -12.13 -28.94
C THR A 1131 19.39 -10.80 -29.63
N GLY A 1132 18.86 -9.79 -28.93
CA GLY A 1132 18.42 -8.54 -29.53
C GLY A 1132 19.55 -7.70 -30.16
N ASN A 1133 19.15 -6.75 -31.00
CA ASN A 1133 20.02 -5.65 -31.41
C ASN A 1133 20.27 -4.69 -30.22
N VAL A 1134 21.13 -3.67 -30.39
CA VAL A 1134 21.51 -2.76 -29.29
C VAL A 1134 20.30 -2.09 -28.63
N PHE A 1135 19.33 -1.63 -29.42
CA PHE A 1135 18.14 -0.92 -28.91
C PHE A 1135 17.16 -1.85 -28.19
N THR A 1136 16.86 -3.01 -28.79
CA THR A 1136 15.95 -4.02 -28.20
C THR A 1136 16.54 -4.63 -26.93
N ARG A 1137 17.85 -4.87 -26.87
CA ARG A 1137 18.54 -5.25 -25.61
C ARG A 1137 18.41 -4.15 -24.58
N SER A 1138 18.80 -2.91 -24.88
CA SER A 1138 18.71 -1.80 -23.92
C SER A 1138 17.28 -1.62 -23.36
N SER A 1139 16.26 -1.78 -24.20
CA SER A 1139 14.86 -1.81 -23.75
C SER A 1139 14.54 -3.00 -22.84
N ALA A 1140 14.98 -4.21 -23.20
CA ALA A 1140 14.77 -5.43 -22.39
C ALA A 1140 15.52 -5.39 -21.05
N SER A 1141 16.76 -4.90 -21.02
CA SER A 1141 17.56 -4.71 -19.80
C SER A 1141 16.93 -3.64 -18.90
N THR A 1142 16.46 -2.52 -19.47
CA THR A 1142 15.72 -1.48 -18.72
C THR A 1142 14.41 -2.04 -18.15
N LYS A 1143 13.65 -2.81 -18.95
CA LYS A 1143 12.43 -3.49 -18.51
C LYS A 1143 12.72 -4.48 -17.37
N THR A 1144 13.78 -5.30 -17.50
CA THR A 1144 14.24 -6.23 -16.45
C THR A 1144 14.57 -5.47 -15.16
N ALA A 1145 15.31 -4.36 -15.26
CA ALA A 1145 15.67 -3.52 -14.12
C ALA A 1145 14.47 -2.80 -13.47
N LEU A 1146 13.41 -2.48 -14.23
CA LEU A 1146 12.18 -1.91 -13.69
C LEU A 1146 11.23 -2.96 -13.09
N THR A 1147 11.31 -4.23 -13.50
CA THR A 1147 10.50 -5.33 -12.95
C THR A 1147 11.15 -6.08 -11.79
N HIS A 1148 12.47 -6.00 -11.64
CA HIS A 1148 13.20 -6.67 -10.57
C HIS A 1148 13.17 -5.88 -9.26
N ASP A 1149 12.86 -6.54 -8.14
CA ASP A 1149 12.84 -5.87 -6.84
C ASP A 1149 14.25 -5.60 -6.29
N TRP A 1150 14.64 -4.33 -6.30
CA TRP A 1150 15.88 -3.83 -5.70
C TRP A 1150 15.75 -3.48 -4.21
N THR A 1151 14.53 -3.30 -3.72
CA THR A 1151 14.26 -3.07 -2.30
C THR A 1151 14.34 -4.38 -1.52
N GLY A 1152 13.87 -5.48 -2.10
CA GLY A 1152 13.88 -6.84 -1.57
C GLY A 1152 15.16 -7.21 -0.82
N GLY A 1153 14.98 -7.66 0.42
CA GLY A 1153 16.01 -8.27 1.26
C GLY A 1153 15.75 -9.77 1.41
N CYS A 1154 16.15 -10.35 2.54
CA CYS A 1154 15.69 -11.70 2.88
C CYS A 1154 14.15 -11.74 2.92
N PRO A 1155 13.53 -12.82 2.41
CA PRO A 1155 12.13 -13.10 2.70
C PRO A 1155 11.93 -13.29 4.21
N GLU A 1156 10.68 -13.41 4.65
CA GLU A 1156 10.40 -13.77 6.04
C GLU A 1156 10.78 -15.23 6.27
N TYR A 1157 11.47 -15.51 7.37
CA TYR A 1157 11.84 -16.87 7.76
C TYR A 1157 10.58 -17.61 8.23
N PRO A 1158 10.40 -18.91 7.91
CA PRO A 1158 9.35 -19.73 8.48
C PRO A 1158 9.25 -19.55 9.99
N ILE A 1159 8.06 -19.72 10.55
CA ILE A 1159 7.92 -19.62 12.00
C ILE A 1159 8.58 -20.84 12.61
N ILE A 1160 9.71 -20.63 13.29
CA ILE A 1160 10.36 -21.62 14.14
C ILE A 1160 9.35 -22.06 15.19
N HIS A 1161 9.21 -23.35 15.45
CA HIS A 1161 8.55 -23.83 16.67
C HIS A 1161 9.66 -24.36 17.58
N PRO A 1162 9.91 -23.72 18.75
CA PRO A 1162 10.78 -24.29 19.77
C PRO A 1162 10.37 -25.73 20.13
N ASP A 1163 11.34 -26.55 20.55
CA ASP A 1163 11.11 -27.96 20.92
C ASP A 1163 10.35 -28.08 22.25
N PHE A 1164 9.04 -27.85 22.20
CA PHE A 1164 8.15 -27.77 23.37
C PHE A 1164 7.98 -29.11 24.12
N GLU A 1165 8.28 -30.25 23.49
CA GLU A 1165 8.13 -31.57 24.13
C GLU A 1165 9.08 -31.78 25.32
N ASP A 1166 10.28 -31.18 25.27
CA ASP A 1166 11.30 -31.26 26.32
C ASP A 1166 11.06 -30.27 27.48
N TRP A 1167 9.98 -29.47 27.45
CA TRP A 1167 9.77 -28.31 28.36
C TRP A 1167 8.73 -28.58 29.47
N GLN A 1168 8.57 -29.84 29.88
CA GLN A 1168 7.63 -30.30 30.93
C GLN A 1168 8.11 -30.04 32.36
#